data_AF-B8G4X1-F1
#
_entry.id   AF-B8G4X1-F1
#
_cell.length_a   1.000
_cell.length_b   1.000
_cell.length_c   1.000
_cell.angle_alpha   90.00
_cell.angle_beta   90.00
_cell.angle_gamma   90.00
#
_symmetry.space_group_name_H-M   'P 1'
#
loop_
_entity.id
_entity.type
_entity.pdbx_description
1 polymer ?
#
loop_
_entity_poly.entity_id
_entity_poly.type
_entity_poly.pdbx_seq_one_letter_code
_entity_poly.pdbx_strand_id
1 'polypeptide(L)'
;MNHRTILRWLLVVSVVGGILWSTQTGHTAPTPTTTEPPSTATRLHTSSFSPLQGVTAIAAGGGHTCARTSSGGVWCWGGNDFGRLGDGSYTDSSTPVAVSGLPSGVTAIAAGGAHTCALTSSGEVWCWGSNFYGQLGDGSYTTRSTPVAVSGLPSGVTAIAAGGWHTCARTSSGGVWCWGGNYRGQLGDGTTTDRSTPVAVSGLPSEVTAIAAGDAHTCARMSSGEVWCWGGNNYGQLGDGSYTDSSTPVAVSGLPSGVTAIAAGGVHTCALTGSGGVRCWGANYSGQLGNGLTFGRSTPGAVSGLPSGVTAIAAGDYHTCALTGSGGVWCWGGNYSGQLGDGTTTARSTPVAVSGLPSGVETIAAGDYHTCALMSSGGVRCWGHNDRGQLGDGTTTARSTPVAVSGLPSGVTAIAAGRLHTCARTSSGGVWCWGDNSDGQLGDGSFTDSSTPVAVSGLASGVETIAAGGWHTCALTGSGGVWCWGRNNSGQLGDGSTIYHITPVAVSGLPSGVTAIAAGGVHTCALTGSGGVWCWGGNFAGQLGDGTTTDRSTPVAVSGLPSGVTAIAAGDIHTCALTGSGGVWCWGGNDFGQLGDGTTTNRSTPVAVSGLPSGVTAIAAGLRYTCALTGSGGVWCWGYNLSGQLDDGTTSRSTPVAVSGLPSGVTAIAAGGWYTCARTSSGGVRCWGANGSGQLGDGTTTKRSTPVAVSGLPSGVTAIAAGGEHTCALMSSGGVWCWGRNDSGQLGDGRPLYRTTPVDVVTSASWGVYLPMIVR
;
A
#
# COMPACT_ATOMS: atom_id res chain seq x y z
N MET A 1 -48.27 -39.69 -28.35
CA MET A 1 -48.78 -38.81 -27.28
C MET A 1 -47.99 -37.50 -27.47
N ASN A 2 -48.51 -36.42 -28.08
CA ASN A 2 -49.64 -35.54 -27.68
C ASN A 2 -49.43 -35.02 -26.25
N HIS A 3 -49.36 -33.72 -25.93
CA HIS A 3 -49.62 -32.44 -26.65
C HIS A 3 -48.86 -31.29 -25.92
N ARG A 4 -48.63 -30.03 -26.38
CA ARG A 4 -48.86 -29.18 -27.59
C ARG A 4 -47.69 -28.13 -27.63
N THR A 5 -47.25 -27.42 -28.69
CA THR A 5 -47.82 -26.71 -29.88
C THR A 5 -48.09 -25.22 -29.65
N ILE A 6 -47.90 -24.39 -30.71
CA ILE A 6 -47.84 -22.89 -30.82
C ILE A 6 -46.36 -22.40 -30.84
N LEU A 7 -45.84 -21.55 -31.76
CA LEU A 7 -46.25 -21.05 -33.10
C LEU A 7 -44.95 -20.72 -33.91
N ARG A 8 -44.85 -20.94 -35.24
CA ARG A 8 -44.92 -19.99 -36.41
C ARG A 8 -44.36 -18.56 -36.18
N TRP A 9 -43.71 -17.89 -37.16
CA TRP A 9 -43.87 -17.92 -38.64
C TRP A 9 -42.56 -17.52 -39.41
N LEU A 10 -42.36 -17.64 -40.74
CA LEU A 10 -42.75 -18.64 -41.78
C LEU A 10 -42.17 -18.28 -43.20
N LEU A 11 -41.45 -19.21 -43.88
CA LEU A 11 -41.14 -19.27 -45.37
C LEU A 11 -40.20 -18.15 -46.00
N VAL A 12 -39.52 -18.26 -47.19
CA VAL A 12 -38.94 -19.40 -48.00
C VAL A 12 -38.13 -18.95 -49.28
N VAL A 13 -37.25 -19.83 -49.84
CA VAL A 13 -36.71 -19.93 -51.25
C VAL A 13 -35.90 -18.73 -51.86
N SER A 14 -34.62 -18.81 -52.28
CA SER A 14 -33.93 -19.49 -53.44
C SER A 14 -34.11 -18.78 -54.83
N VAL A 15 -33.27 -18.90 -55.89
CA VAL A 15 -32.09 -19.75 -56.24
C VAL A 15 -31.29 -19.17 -57.47
N VAL A 16 -29.97 -19.49 -57.64
CA VAL A 16 -29.09 -19.35 -58.88
C VAL A 16 -28.96 -17.91 -59.50
N GLY A 17 -27.86 -17.39 -60.10
CA GLY A 17 -26.59 -17.87 -60.72
C GLY A 17 -26.55 -17.46 -62.22
N GLY A 18 -25.43 -17.21 -62.93
CA GLY A 18 -24.00 -17.08 -62.61
C GLY A 18 -23.12 -16.80 -63.87
N ILE A 19 -21.86 -16.39 -63.66
CA ILE A 19 -20.64 -16.44 -64.54
C ILE A 19 -20.71 -15.94 -66.02
N LEU A 20 -19.92 -14.90 -66.39
CA LEU A 20 -18.86 -14.91 -67.45
C LEU A 20 -18.12 -13.55 -67.66
N TRP A 21 -17.07 -13.54 -68.50
CA TRP A 21 -16.01 -12.50 -68.63
C TRP A 21 -16.15 -11.57 -69.86
N SER A 22 -15.52 -10.37 -69.86
CA SER A 22 -14.41 -10.00 -70.80
C SER A 22 -13.91 -8.52 -70.79
N THR A 23 -12.58 -8.35 -70.62
CA THR A 23 -11.60 -7.43 -71.28
C THR A 23 -11.91 -6.01 -71.86
N GLN A 24 -11.12 -5.04 -71.37
CA GLN A 24 -10.27 -4.03 -72.09
C GLN A 24 -10.73 -2.62 -72.57
N THR A 25 -9.74 -1.71 -72.49
CA THR A 25 -9.50 -0.42 -73.21
C THR A 25 -10.46 0.77 -73.01
N GLY A 26 -9.88 1.96 -72.81
CA GLY A 26 -10.60 3.24 -72.70
C GLY A 26 -9.95 4.35 -73.56
N HIS A 27 -10.43 5.59 -73.42
CA HIS A 27 -9.77 6.83 -73.89
C HIS A 27 -10.36 8.06 -73.16
N THR A 28 -10.00 9.30 -73.56
CA THR A 28 -9.95 10.48 -72.69
C THR A 28 -10.82 11.69 -73.10
N ALA A 29 -11.32 12.43 -72.09
CA ALA A 29 -11.76 13.85 -72.13
C ALA A 29 -13.07 14.17 -72.90
N PRO A 30 -13.73 15.34 -72.68
CA PRO A 30 -13.34 16.50 -71.85
C PRO A 30 -14.35 16.88 -70.72
N THR A 31 -14.01 17.93 -69.97
CA THR A 31 -14.82 18.56 -68.91
C THR A 31 -15.94 19.47 -69.45
N PRO A 32 -16.94 19.77 -68.61
CA PRO A 32 -17.18 21.19 -68.29
C PRO A 32 -17.16 21.48 -66.78
N THR A 33 -16.97 22.76 -66.46
CA THR A 33 -16.77 23.31 -65.11
C THR A 33 -18.05 23.42 -64.27
N THR A 34 -17.97 23.01 -63.00
CA THR A 34 -18.74 23.62 -61.90
C THR A 34 -17.79 23.99 -60.77
N THR A 35 -17.88 25.22 -60.28
CA THR A 35 -17.00 25.75 -59.23
C THR A 35 -17.56 25.49 -57.85
N GLU A 36 -16.85 24.71 -57.03
CA GLU A 36 -16.92 24.83 -55.57
C GLU A 36 -15.66 25.53 -55.05
N PRO A 37 -15.74 26.27 -53.93
CA PRO A 37 -14.58 26.91 -53.32
C PRO A 37 -13.58 25.85 -52.83
N PRO A 38 -12.28 26.19 -52.66
CA PRO A 38 -11.34 25.29 -52.03
C PRO A 38 -11.89 24.89 -50.67
N SER A 39 -12.01 23.58 -50.44
CA SER A 39 -12.38 23.09 -49.12
C SER A 39 -11.32 23.57 -48.14
N THR A 40 -11.68 24.57 -47.34
CA THR A 40 -10.98 24.81 -46.09
C THR A 40 -11.08 23.49 -45.34
N ALA A 41 -9.96 22.78 -45.29
CA ALA A 41 -9.66 21.93 -44.17
C ALA A 41 -9.65 22.87 -42.96
N THR A 42 -10.85 23.15 -42.44
CA THR A 42 -11.09 23.64 -41.10
C THR A 42 -10.37 22.62 -40.26
N ARG A 43 -9.12 22.95 -39.91
CA ARG A 43 -8.34 22.23 -38.94
C ARG A 43 -9.29 22.16 -37.76
N LEU A 44 -9.85 20.98 -37.50
CA LEU A 44 -10.49 20.74 -36.22
C LEU A 44 -9.42 21.21 -35.25
N HIS A 45 -9.75 22.25 -34.50
CA HIS A 45 -9.07 22.41 -33.24
C HIS A 45 -9.41 21.10 -32.53
N THR A 46 -8.45 20.17 -32.55
CA THR A 46 -7.89 19.66 -31.32
C THR A 46 -7.77 20.90 -30.42
N SER A 47 -8.87 21.20 -29.72
CA SER A 47 -8.88 22.19 -28.67
C SER A 47 -7.75 21.74 -27.79
N SER A 48 -6.67 22.52 -27.79
CA SER A 48 -5.45 22.16 -27.09
C SER A 48 -5.80 22.24 -25.63
N PHE A 49 -6.32 21.13 -25.12
CA PHE A 49 -6.48 20.83 -23.71
C PHE A 49 -5.07 20.78 -23.18
N SER A 50 -4.54 21.98 -22.92
CA SER A 50 -3.31 22.21 -22.19
C SER A 50 -3.41 21.31 -20.98
N PRO A 51 -2.61 20.22 -20.89
CA PRO A 51 -2.74 19.28 -19.79
C PRO A 51 -2.63 20.09 -18.51
N LEU A 52 -3.38 19.76 -17.45
CA LEU A 52 -3.33 20.55 -16.23
C LEU A 52 -1.84 20.73 -15.85
N GLN A 53 -1.36 21.98 -15.78
CA GLN A 53 0.08 22.29 -15.82
C GLN A 53 0.64 22.65 -14.45
N GLY A 54 1.94 22.37 -14.24
CA GLY A 54 2.68 22.84 -13.07
C GLY A 54 2.25 22.22 -11.74
N VAL A 55 1.12 21.53 -11.71
CA VAL A 55 1.01 20.12 -11.31
C VAL A 55 2.28 19.58 -10.68
N THR A 56 2.23 19.15 -9.40
CA THR A 56 3.30 18.29 -8.71
C THR A 56 2.81 15.49 -7.61
N ALA A 57 1.64 14.82 -7.35
CA ALA A 57 1.42 13.80 -6.34
C ALA A 57 -0.05 13.33 -6.38
N ILE A 58 -0.39 12.09 -5.94
CA ILE A 58 -1.49 11.23 -6.38
C ILE A 58 -1.86 9.91 -5.56
N ALA A 59 -3.13 9.45 -5.48
CA ALA A 59 -3.63 8.41 -4.57
C ALA A 59 -5.04 7.85 -4.80
N ALA A 60 -5.26 6.55 -4.56
CA ALA A 60 -6.37 5.74 -5.09
C ALA A 60 -7.44 5.38 -4.07
N GLY A 61 -8.64 4.92 -4.45
CA GLY A 61 -9.79 4.92 -3.55
C GLY A 61 -11.06 4.11 -3.85
N GLY A 62 -12.11 4.43 -3.09
CA GLY A 62 -13.43 3.81 -3.14
C GLY A 62 -14.38 4.39 -4.19
N GLY A 63 -14.03 5.48 -4.88
CA GLY A 63 -14.63 5.86 -6.17
C GLY A 63 -14.54 7.32 -6.64
N HIS A 64 -13.82 8.26 -5.98
CA HIS A 64 -13.87 9.72 -6.25
C HIS A 64 -12.53 10.52 -6.19
N THR A 65 -12.18 11.41 -7.15
CA THR A 65 -10.82 11.97 -7.45
C THR A 65 -10.64 13.52 -7.34
N CYS A 66 -9.53 14.12 -6.85
CA CYS A 66 -9.24 15.60 -6.79
C CYS A 66 -7.74 16.02 -6.93
N ALA A 67 -7.32 17.23 -7.49
CA ALA A 67 -6.03 17.83 -8.12
C ALA A 67 -5.24 18.93 -7.38
N ARG A 68 -3.91 19.09 -7.64
CA ARG A 68 -3.13 20.29 -7.27
C ARG A 68 -1.85 20.55 -8.06
N THR A 69 -1.77 21.80 -8.47
CA THR A 69 -0.58 22.42 -9.02
C THR A 69 0.37 23.02 -7.98
N SER A 70 1.67 23.06 -8.26
CA SER A 70 2.69 23.79 -7.45
C SER A 70 2.26 25.19 -7.02
N SER A 71 1.37 25.84 -7.78
CA SER A 71 0.80 27.14 -7.47
C SER A 71 -0.21 27.19 -6.32
N GLY A 72 -0.92 26.10 -5.98
CA GLY A 72 -2.00 26.15 -4.97
C GLY A 72 -3.39 25.72 -5.44
N GLY A 73 -3.68 25.73 -6.74
CA GLY A 73 -5.03 25.44 -7.25
C GLY A 73 -5.40 23.97 -7.10
N VAL A 74 -6.70 23.65 -7.09
CA VAL A 74 -7.22 22.28 -6.90
C VAL A 74 -8.43 22.00 -7.79
N TRP A 75 -8.72 20.72 -8.13
CA TRP A 75 -9.80 20.26 -9.04
C TRP A 75 -10.36 18.88 -8.61
N CYS A 76 -11.40 18.28 -9.24
CA CYS A 76 -11.91 16.89 -9.09
C CYS A 76 -12.64 16.26 -10.34
N TRP A 77 -12.71 14.91 -10.48
CA TRP A 77 -13.39 14.02 -11.49
C TRP A 77 -13.60 12.64 -10.75
N GLY A 78 -14.11 11.56 -11.34
CA GLY A 78 -14.53 10.35 -10.62
C GLY A 78 -15.98 10.45 -10.09
N GLY A 79 -16.35 9.57 -9.17
CA GLY A 79 -17.68 9.52 -8.54
C GLY A 79 -17.95 10.68 -7.57
N ASN A 80 -19.18 11.17 -7.45
CA ASN A 80 -19.45 12.40 -6.67
C ASN A 80 -20.72 12.35 -5.80
N ASP A 81 -21.31 11.19 -5.56
CA ASP A 81 -22.60 11.04 -4.87
C ASP A 81 -22.70 11.76 -3.50
N PHE A 82 -21.55 12.02 -2.87
CA PHE A 82 -21.43 12.68 -1.58
C PHE A 82 -20.68 14.03 -1.65
N GLY A 83 -20.69 14.75 -2.78
CA GLY A 83 -20.04 16.06 -2.94
C GLY A 83 -18.51 16.00 -2.89
N ARG A 84 -18.01 14.77 -2.91
CA ARG A 84 -16.63 14.36 -2.69
C ARG A 84 -15.65 14.87 -3.74
N LEU A 85 -16.16 15.56 -4.77
CA LEU A 85 -15.42 16.31 -5.78
C LEU A 85 -15.37 17.86 -5.60
N GLY A 86 -15.78 18.45 -4.49
CA GLY A 86 -15.24 19.76 -4.02
C GLY A 86 -15.47 21.03 -4.87
N ASP A 87 -16.09 20.87 -6.03
CA ASP A 87 -16.37 21.86 -7.07
C ASP A 87 -17.69 22.61 -6.82
N GLY A 88 -18.43 22.20 -5.79
CA GLY A 88 -19.80 22.61 -5.49
C GLY A 88 -20.86 21.61 -5.94
N SER A 89 -20.53 20.60 -6.76
CA SER A 89 -21.49 19.64 -7.31
C SER A 89 -21.53 18.30 -6.55
N TYR A 90 -22.51 17.47 -6.91
CA TYR A 90 -22.66 16.06 -6.49
C TYR A 90 -22.71 15.13 -7.71
N THR A 91 -22.26 15.61 -8.87
CA THR A 91 -22.32 14.90 -10.15
C THR A 91 -20.97 14.29 -10.48
N ASP A 92 -20.93 13.00 -10.80
CA ASP A 92 -19.74 12.33 -11.32
C ASP A 92 -19.19 13.13 -12.51
N SER A 93 -17.90 13.45 -12.46
CA SER A 93 -17.22 14.06 -13.60
C SER A 93 -16.20 13.07 -14.16
N SER A 94 -15.86 13.16 -15.44
CA SER A 94 -14.71 12.47 -16.05
C SER A 94 -13.61 13.47 -16.48
N THR A 95 -13.68 14.72 -16.01
CA THR A 95 -12.77 15.82 -16.39
C THR A 95 -12.57 16.84 -15.26
N PRO A 96 -11.43 17.56 -15.18
CA PRO A 96 -11.08 18.29 -13.97
C PRO A 96 -11.96 19.51 -13.67
N VAL A 97 -12.90 19.37 -12.73
CA VAL A 97 -13.71 20.48 -12.20
C VAL A 97 -12.99 21.17 -11.04
N ALA A 98 -12.73 22.47 -11.12
CA ALA A 98 -11.93 23.17 -10.12
C ALA A 98 -12.60 23.18 -8.73
N VAL A 99 -11.86 22.78 -7.70
CA VAL A 99 -12.28 22.92 -6.31
C VAL A 99 -12.21 24.38 -5.93
N SER A 100 -13.28 24.89 -5.35
CA SER A 100 -13.43 26.28 -4.98
C SER A 100 -13.54 26.46 -3.46
N GLY A 101 -13.02 27.56 -2.90
CA GLY A 101 -13.06 27.84 -1.45
C GLY A 101 -11.75 27.55 -0.71
N LEU A 102 -10.61 27.99 -1.27
CA LEU A 102 -9.29 27.44 -1.00
C LEU A 102 -8.29 28.49 -0.49
N PRO A 103 -7.56 28.27 0.63
CA PRO A 103 -6.36 29.05 0.91
C PRO A 103 -5.23 28.66 -0.04
N SER A 104 -4.23 29.52 -0.24
CA SER A 104 -3.12 29.23 -1.14
C SER A 104 -2.06 28.34 -0.47
N GLY A 105 -1.13 27.81 -1.28
CA GLY A 105 0.02 27.07 -0.73
C GLY A 105 -0.33 25.72 -0.11
N VAL A 106 -1.35 25.01 -0.60
CA VAL A 106 -1.61 23.58 -0.33
C VAL A 106 -0.30 22.76 -0.40
N THR A 107 -0.05 21.68 0.36
CA THR A 107 1.19 20.86 0.32
C THR A 107 1.23 19.27 0.48
N ALA A 108 0.23 18.40 0.10
CA ALA A 108 0.07 16.89 0.26
C ALA A 108 -1.18 16.08 0.90
N ILE A 109 -1.59 14.93 0.32
CA ILE A 109 -3.00 14.49 0.01
C ILE A 109 -3.54 13.00 -0.04
N ALA A 110 -4.45 12.56 0.83
CA ALA A 110 -4.87 11.15 1.20
C ALA A 110 -6.34 10.65 1.61
N ALA A 111 -7.09 9.80 0.88
CA ALA A 111 -8.57 9.58 1.02
C ALA A 111 -9.08 8.22 1.57
N GLY A 112 -10.41 8.07 1.67
CA GLY A 112 -11.15 6.95 2.27
C GLY A 112 -12.56 6.84 1.69
N GLY A 113 -13.35 5.88 2.16
CA GLY A 113 -14.45 5.25 1.39
C GLY A 113 -15.34 6.20 0.57
N ALA A 114 -15.74 7.33 1.14
CA ALA A 114 -16.64 8.30 0.48
C ALA A 114 -16.34 9.78 0.78
N HIS A 115 -15.35 10.09 1.62
CA HIS A 115 -15.12 11.44 2.13
C HIS A 115 -13.88 12.11 1.58
N THR A 116 -13.75 13.41 1.87
CA THR A 116 -12.79 14.28 1.23
C THR A 116 -12.10 15.28 2.19
N CYS A 117 -10.83 15.58 1.97
CA CYS A 117 -9.95 16.45 2.72
C CYS A 117 -8.75 16.89 1.79
N ALA A 118 -7.49 17.18 2.27
CA ALA A 118 -6.15 17.64 1.70
C ALA A 118 -5.44 18.59 2.66
N LEU A 119 -4.86 19.82 2.33
CA LEU A 119 -4.07 20.73 3.27
C LEU A 119 -3.17 22.03 2.81
N THR A 120 -3.23 23.32 3.28
CA THR A 120 -2.38 24.58 3.07
C THR A 120 -1.27 25.09 4.05
N SER A 121 -0.06 25.43 3.54
CA SER A 121 1.28 25.44 4.18
C SER A 121 1.57 26.12 5.53
N SER A 122 0.60 26.81 6.11
CA SER A 122 0.61 27.27 7.51
C SER A 122 0.47 26.12 8.51
N GLY A 123 -0.22 25.06 8.07
CA GLY A 123 -0.58 23.91 8.89
C GLY A 123 -2.03 23.90 9.42
N GLU A 124 -2.93 24.75 8.91
CA GLU A 124 -4.39 24.71 9.21
C GLU A 124 -5.06 23.39 8.76
N VAL A 125 -6.40 23.29 8.74
CA VAL A 125 -7.15 22.12 8.22
C VAL A 125 -8.53 22.56 7.62
N TRP A 126 -9.14 21.91 6.58
CA TRP A 126 -10.30 22.30 5.71
C TRP A 126 -11.11 21.25 4.82
N CYS A 127 -11.85 20.23 5.31
CA CYS A 127 -12.39 19.05 4.55
C CYS A 127 -13.61 19.21 3.58
N TRP A 128 -14.02 18.17 2.80
CA TRP A 128 -15.36 18.04 2.14
C TRP A 128 -15.82 16.58 1.87
N GLY A 129 -16.86 16.31 1.09
CA GLY A 129 -17.31 14.94 0.77
C GLY A 129 -18.27 14.37 1.81
N SER A 130 -18.39 13.04 1.90
CA SER A 130 -19.21 12.37 2.93
C SER A 130 -18.87 12.84 4.34
N ASN A 131 -19.88 13.20 5.15
CA ASN A 131 -19.66 13.59 6.55
C ASN A 131 -20.56 12.85 7.55
N PHE A 132 -21.17 11.73 7.16
CA PHE A 132 -22.18 11.04 7.98
C PHE A 132 -21.71 10.69 9.39
N TYR A 133 -20.40 10.50 9.59
CA TYR A 133 -19.77 10.18 10.87
C TYR A 133 -18.91 11.34 11.43
N GLY A 134 -19.04 12.56 10.92
CA GLY A 134 -18.27 13.71 11.39
C GLY A 134 -16.84 13.78 10.84
N GLN A 135 -16.53 12.87 9.92
CA GLN A 135 -15.23 12.57 9.31
C GLN A 135 -14.58 13.74 8.54
N LEU A 136 -15.28 14.88 8.43
CA LEU A 136 -14.77 16.14 7.90
C LEU A 136 -14.37 17.16 8.96
N GLY A 137 -14.74 17.00 10.23
CA GLY A 137 -14.13 17.77 11.32
C GLY A 137 -14.52 19.24 11.45
N ASP A 138 -15.34 19.75 10.53
CA ASP A 138 -15.84 21.13 10.51
C ASP A 138 -16.79 21.47 11.67
N GLY A 139 -16.89 20.62 12.69
CA GLY A 139 -17.88 20.68 13.75
C GLY A 139 -19.20 20.01 13.39
N SER A 140 -19.43 19.64 12.11
CA SER A 140 -20.69 19.07 11.63
C SER A 140 -20.60 17.61 11.20
N TYR A 141 -21.78 16.99 11.03
CA TYR A 141 -21.97 15.70 10.34
C TYR A 141 -22.57 15.92 8.93
N THR A 142 -22.39 17.13 8.36
CA THR A 142 -23.00 17.53 7.09
C THR A 142 -22.04 17.31 5.93
N THR A 143 -22.41 16.40 5.03
CA THR A 143 -21.72 16.14 3.77
C THR A 143 -21.56 17.45 2.98
N ARG A 144 -20.38 17.70 2.40
CA ARG A 144 -20.07 18.97 1.70
C ARG A 144 -19.66 18.72 0.26
N SER A 145 -20.08 19.60 -0.65
CA SER A 145 -19.53 19.67 -2.01
C SER A 145 -18.38 20.67 -2.18
N THR A 146 -17.89 21.26 -1.08
CA THR A 146 -16.82 22.28 -1.06
C THR A 146 -16.04 22.24 0.26
N PRO A 147 -14.77 22.66 0.28
CA PRO A 147 -13.92 22.74 1.49
C PRO A 147 -14.48 23.52 2.68
N VAL A 148 -14.27 22.99 3.89
CA VAL A 148 -14.70 23.55 5.18
C VAL A 148 -13.62 23.41 6.27
N ALA A 149 -13.14 24.55 6.78
CA ALA A 149 -12.12 24.62 7.83
C ALA A 149 -12.39 23.69 9.03
N VAL A 150 -11.38 22.93 9.45
CA VAL A 150 -11.48 22.05 10.62
C VAL A 150 -10.86 22.72 11.84
N SER A 151 -11.52 22.54 13.00
CA SER A 151 -11.41 23.42 14.15
C SER A 151 -11.03 22.69 15.45
N GLY A 152 -9.77 22.82 15.87
CA GLY A 152 -9.24 22.27 17.14
C GLY A 152 -7.76 21.86 17.10
N LEU A 153 -6.99 22.51 16.25
CA LEU A 153 -5.71 22.06 15.72
C LEU A 153 -4.53 22.87 16.25
N PRO A 154 -3.29 22.34 16.29
CA PRO A 154 -2.18 22.97 16.98
C PRO A 154 -1.40 23.88 16.03
N SER A 155 -0.52 24.69 16.61
CA SER A 155 0.58 25.31 15.89
C SER A 155 1.77 24.37 15.80
N GLY A 156 2.58 24.51 14.77
CA GLY A 156 3.53 23.46 14.44
C GLY A 156 2.66 22.30 14.01
N VAL A 157 2.57 22.24 12.71
CA VAL A 157 1.75 21.35 11.94
C VAL A 157 2.63 21.23 10.70
N THR A 158 3.42 20.21 10.28
CA THR A 158 4.20 17.42 10.26
C THR A 158 4.08 16.22 9.07
N ALA A 159 3.90 14.82 9.28
CA ALA A 159 3.65 13.35 8.61
C ALA A 159 2.32 12.48 7.89
N ILE A 160 0.92 12.70 7.90
CA ILE A 160 -0.37 12.20 7.17
C ILE A 160 -0.92 10.68 7.25
N ALA A 161 -2.23 10.31 7.52
CA ALA A 161 -3.04 9.02 7.30
C ALA A 161 -4.64 9.01 7.39
N ALA A 162 -5.43 8.02 6.84
CA ALA A 162 -6.94 7.96 6.84
C ALA A 162 -7.78 6.66 6.61
N GLY A 163 -8.68 6.20 7.49
CA GLY A 163 -9.44 4.97 7.20
C GLY A 163 -10.71 5.09 6.33
N GLY A 164 -11.54 4.04 6.33
CA GLY A 164 -12.76 3.96 5.52
C GLY A 164 -13.78 5.08 5.82
N TRP A 165 -13.92 5.48 7.09
CA TRP A 165 -15.03 6.32 7.59
C TRP A 165 -14.62 7.40 8.62
N HIS A 166 -13.33 7.59 8.81
CA HIS A 166 -12.65 8.38 9.86
C HIS A 166 -11.22 8.64 9.40
N THR A 167 -10.44 9.37 10.20
CA THR A 167 -9.59 10.37 9.57
C THR A 167 -8.09 10.32 10.01
N CYS A 168 -7.39 11.40 10.41
CA CYS A 168 -6.17 11.32 11.25
C CYS A 168 -5.20 12.57 11.34
N ALA A 169 -4.38 12.79 12.44
CA ALA A 169 -2.93 13.19 12.45
C ALA A 169 -2.03 13.41 13.74
N ARG A 170 -0.79 13.94 13.60
CA ARG A 170 0.36 14.23 14.54
C ARG A 170 1.24 15.37 14.03
N THR A 171 2.21 15.92 14.81
CA THR A 171 2.98 17.13 14.41
C THR A 171 4.73 16.99 14.44
N SER A 172 6.05 17.61 14.71
CA SER A 172 7.16 18.62 15.49
C SER A 172 7.22 18.07 17.07
N SER A 173 6.70 18.72 18.15
CA SER A 173 6.73 18.25 19.56
C SER A 173 6.04 16.93 20.05
N GLY A 174 4.71 16.69 19.95
CA GLY A 174 3.97 15.62 20.67
C GLY A 174 2.96 14.70 19.91
N GLY A 175 2.21 15.21 18.94
CA GLY A 175 0.89 14.77 18.48
C GLY A 175 0.51 13.30 18.20
N VAL A 176 -0.70 12.94 18.64
CA VAL A 176 -1.67 12.14 17.90
C VAL A 176 -2.99 12.75 18.08
N TRP A 177 -3.82 12.87 17.08
CA TRP A 177 -5.08 13.53 17.27
C TRP A 177 -6.03 12.96 16.06
N CYS A 178 -7.35 12.56 16.22
CA CYS A 178 -8.49 12.16 15.32
C CYS A 178 -9.91 12.88 15.24
N TRP A 179 -10.79 12.52 14.28
CA TRP A 179 -12.24 12.76 14.13
C TRP A 179 -12.85 11.81 13.05
N GLY A 180 -14.19 11.72 12.97
CA GLY A 180 -14.94 10.79 12.13
C GLY A 180 -15.62 9.63 12.85
N GLY A 181 -15.89 8.54 12.12
CA GLY A 181 -16.52 7.35 12.68
C GLY A 181 -15.71 6.69 13.78
N ASN A 182 -16.30 6.56 14.96
CA ASN A 182 -15.79 5.94 16.18
C ASN A 182 -16.63 4.73 16.63
N TYR A 183 -17.67 4.33 15.90
CA TYR A 183 -18.60 3.25 16.29
C TYR A 183 -17.93 1.93 16.73
N ARG A 184 -16.66 1.73 16.40
CA ARG A 184 -15.78 0.62 16.80
C ARG A 184 -14.70 0.99 17.81
N GLY A 185 -14.83 2.06 18.59
CA GLY A 185 -13.68 2.65 19.30
C GLY A 185 -12.63 3.24 18.33
N GLN A 186 -13.04 3.45 17.07
CA GLN A 186 -12.18 3.83 15.97
C GLN A 186 -12.23 5.34 15.65
N LEU A 187 -12.31 6.14 16.73
CA LEU A 187 -11.48 7.33 16.95
C LEU A 187 -10.54 7.21 18.14
N GLY A 188 -10.96 6.76 19.33
CA GLY A 188 -10.04 6.43 20.44
C GLY A 188 -9.94 7.30 21.65
N ASP A 189 -10.76 8.32 21.78
CA ASP A 189 -10.87 9.17 22.95
C ASP A 189 -11.32 8.46 24.26
N GLY A 190 -11.03 7.16 24.41
CA GLY A 190 -11.68 6.28 25.39
C GLY A 190 -13.14 5.97 25.07
N THR A 191 -13.71 6.55 23.99
CA THR A 191 -15.11 6.35 23.62
C THR A 191 -15.25 5.62 22.29
N THR A 192 -16.48 5.21 21.98
CA THR A 192 -16.91 4.71 20.67
C THR A 192 -17.88 5.71 19.99
N THR A 193 -17.79 6.99 20.33
CA THR A 193 -18.70 8.06 19.87
C THR A 193 -18.10 8.81 18.71
N ASP A 194 -18.75 8.77 17.54
CA ASP A 194 -18.33 9.50 16.34
C ASP A 194 -18.06 10.98 16.68
N ARG A 195 -17.12 11.60 15.98
CA ARG A 195 -16.78 13.01 16.23
C ARG A 195 -16.77 13.81 14.96
N SER A 196 -17.57 14.87 14.96
CA SER A 196 -17.48 15.96 14.01
C SER A 196 -16.37 16.95 14.34
N THR A 197 -15.60 16.72 15.40
CA THR A 197 -14.45 17.56 15.74
C THR A 197 -13.23 16.76 16.17
N PRO A 198 -12.07 17.39 16.02
CA PRO A 198 -10.98 17.35 16.99
C PRO A 198 -11.26 16.84 18.47
N VAL A 199 -10.68 15.73 19.00
CA VAL A 199 -10.78 15.18 20.42
C VAL A 199 -9.46 14.65 21.14
N ALA A 200 -9.49 13.73 22.14
CA ALA A 200 -8.33 13.25 22.96
C ALA A 200 -8.30 11.77 23.53
N VAL A 201 -7.54 10.81 22.95
CA VAL A 201 -7.13 9.49 23.55
C VAL A 201 -6.22 9.76 24.76
N SER A 202 -5.72 8.74 25.48
CA SER A 202 -4.60 8.90 26.43
C SER A 202 -3.74 7.64 26.59
N GLY A 203 -2.47 7.75 27.07
CA GLY A 203 -1.55 6.60 27.20
C GLY A 203 -0.31 6.48 28.16
N LEU A 204 0.87 7.12 27.98
CA LEU A 204 2.26 6.57 28.25
C LEU A 204 3.50 7.59 28.10
N PRO A 205 4.82 7.21 27.90
CA PRO A 205 6.01 8.11 27.62
C PRO A 205 7.17 7.62 26.65
N SER A 206 7.64 8.44 25.63
CA SER A 206 8.56 8.26 24.41
C SER A 206 8.25 8.97 23.00
N GLU A 207 8.49 8.47 21.74
CA GLU A 207 8.26 9.21 20.43
C GLU A 207 8.17 8.46 19.06
N VAL A 208 7.02 8.57 18.36
CA VAL A 208 6.62 8.04 17.01
C VAL A 208 7.46 8.49 15.87
N THR A 209 7.37 7.78 14.76
CA THR A 209 8.27 7.94 13.63
C THR A 209 7.58 7.70 12.26
N ALA A 210 6.46 6.98 12.24
CA ALA A 210 5.49 6.76 11.16
C ALA A 210 4.20 6.09 11.70
N ILE A 211 3.38 5.31 10.96
CA ILE A 211 1.98 5.03 11.37
C ILE A 211 1.30 3.77 10.79
N ALA A 212 0.07 3.34 11.16
CA ALA A 212 -0.70 2.32 10.38
C ALA A 212 -2.29 2.38 10.46
N ALA A 213 -3.08 2.51 9.36
CA ALA A 213 -4.60 2.62 9.31
C ALA A 213 -5.28 1.83 8.15
N GLY A 214 -6.53 1.37 8.36
CA GLY A 214 -7.32 0.51 7.45
C GLY A 214 -8.83 0.82 7.42
N ASP A 215 -9.76 -0.15 7.28
CA ASP A 215 -11.20 0.18 7.09
C ASP A 215 -11.91 0.62 8.38
N ALA A 216 -11.63 -0.08 9.49
CA ALA A 216 -12.27 0.15 10.80
C ALA A 216 -11.39 -0.22 12.02
N HIS A 217 -10.06 -0.16 11.87
CA HIS A 217 -9.04 -0.58 12.86
C HIS A 217 -7.61 0.02 12.57
N THR A 218 -6.69 0.15 13.58
CA THR A 218 -5.47 1.08 13.58
C THR A 218 -4.47 0.85 14.79
N CYS A 219 -3.15 1.26 14.84
CA CYS A 219 -1.94 1.32 15.85
C CYS A 219 -0.76 2.28 15.39
N ALA A 220 0.47 2.37 16.03
CA ALA A 220 1.84 2.52 15.40
C ALA A 220 3.19 2.97 16.15
N ARG A 221 4.00 3.88 15.57
CA ARG A 221 5.49 3.89 15.53
C ARG A 221 6.51 4.48 16.57
N MET A 222 6.47 4.43 17.91
CA MET A 222 7.64 4.99 18.67
C MET A 222 9.02 4.40 18.40
N SER A 223 10.06 5.08 18.89
CA SER A 223 11.36 5.09 18.25
C SER A 223 12.10 3.78 18.21
N SER A 224 11.66 2.72 18.84
CA SER A 224 12.46 1.52 18.89
C SER A 224 11.78 0.16 18.92
N GLY A 225 10.47 -0.03 19.18
CA GLY A 225 9.77 -1.33 18.94
C GLY A 225 8.58 -1.86 19.80
N GLU A 226 7.87 -1.09 20.64
CA GLU A 226 6.66 -1.53 21.42
C GLU A 226 5.39 -1.66 20.61
N VAL A 227 4.21 -1.32 21.18
CA VAL A 227 2.99 -0.70 20.61
C VAL A 227 1.90 -0.62 21.79
N TRP A 228 0.91 0.29 22.06
CA TRP A 228 -0.03 0.39 23.26
C TRP A 228 -1.24 1.29 22.83
N CYS A 229 -2.54 0.86 22.86
CA CYS A 229 -3.26 0.74 21.57
C CYS A 229 -4.86 0.56 21.47
N TRP A 230 -5.76 1.23 20.66
CA TRP A 230 -7.27 1.02 20.28
C TRP A 230 -7.81 0.18 19.05
N GLY A 231 -9.13 -0.07 18.80
CA GLY A 231 -9.74 -0.55 17.49
C GLY A 231 -11.11 -1.28 17.44
N GLY A 232 -11.48 -1.85 16.27
CA GLY A 232 -12.75 -2.59 15.99
C GLY A 232 -12.75 -4.14 15.81
N ASN A 233 -12.38 -4.87 16.86
CA ASN A 233 -12.11 -6.31 17.12
C ASN A 233 -13.06 -7.43 16.62
N ASN A 234 -13.61 -7.41 15.40
CA ASN A 234 -14.70 -8.35 15.04
C ASN A 234 -14.24 -9.67 14.40
N TYR A 235 -13.44 -9.58 13.34
CA TYR A 235 -12.52 -10.67 12.96
C TYR A 235 -11.37 -10.79 13.95
N GLY A 236 -11.29 -9.75 14.78
CA GLY A 236 -10.48 -9.46 15.94
C GLY A 236 -9.37 -8.46 15.66
N GLN A 237 -9.27 -7.97 14.43
CA GLN A 237 -8.35 -6.98 13.88
C GLN A 237 -6.97 -6.58 14.50
N LEU A 238 -6.44 -6.90 15.70
CA LEU A 238 -5.16 -6.32 16.21
C LEU A 238 -4.15 -7.13 17.12
N GLY A 239 -4.24 -8.39 17.64
CA GLY A 239 -3.22 -9.43 18.11
C GLY A 239 -2.79 -10.14 19.52
N ASP A 240 -3.15 -9.76 20.78
CA ASP A 240 -2.69 -10.27 22.11
C ASP A 240 -3.47 -11.46 22.66
N GLY A 241 -4.73 -11.54 22.23
CA GLY A 241 -5.65 -12.42 22.89
C GLY A 241 -7.11 -12.26 22.50
N SER A 242 -7.59 -11.05 22.20
CA SER A 242 -9.03 -10.76 22.28
C SER A 242 -9.82 -10.64 20.95
N TYR A 243 -11.15 -10.42 21.06
CA TYR A 243 -12.14 -10.19 19.99
C TYR A 243 -13.22 -9.15 20.43
N THR A 244 -12.83 -8.19 21.28
CA THR A 244 -13.65 -7.11 21.88
C THR A 244 -13.23 -5.70 21.40
N ASP A 245 -14.09 -4.96 20.68
CA ASP A 245 -13.82 -3.58 20.23
C ASP A 245 -13.36 -2.65 21.38
N SER A 246 -12.63 -1.58 21.05
CA SER A 246 -11.52 -1.18 21.91
C SER A 246 -11.19 0.34 21.85
N SER A 247 -11.19 1.02 23.01
CA SER A 247 -10.90 2.47 23.15
C SER A 247 -9.95 2.96 24.32
N THR A 248 -9.80 2.30 25.53
CA THR A 248 -8.64 2.40 26.56
C THR A 248 -8.18 1.00 27.21
N PRO A 249 -7.12 0.67 28.13
CA PRO A 249 -5.59 0.14 28.24
C PRO A 249 -4.82 -1.28 27.94
N VAL A 250 -3.56 -1.37 27.31
CA VAL A 250 -2.88 -2.62 26.66
C VAL A 250 -1.33 -2.88 26.36
N ALA A 251 -0.90 -4.18 26.13
CA ALA A 251 0.14 -4.86 25.24
C ALA A 251 0.41 -6.44 25.14
N VAL A 252 1.48 -6.95 24.46
CA VAL A 252 1.38 -8.19 23.57
C VAL A 252 2.51 -9.23 23.31
N SER A 253 2.00 -10.44 22.97
CA SER A 253 2.49 -11.80 22.67
C SER A 253 3.84 -12.18 22.05
N GLY A 254 4.88 -11.35 21.79
CA GLY A 254 6.06 -11.95 21.11
C GLY A 254 7.30 -11.22 20.52
N LEU A 255 7.51 -9.89 20.62
CA LEU A 255 8.78 -9.16 20.25
C LEU A 255 10.08 -10.00 20.35
N PRO A 256 11.11 -9.86 19.47
CA PRO A 256 12.40 -9.40 19.93
C PRO A 256 12.21 -7.89 19.89
N SER A 257 12.97 -7.21 19.06
CA SER A 257 13.44 -5.91 19.44
C SER A 257 13.67 -5.04 18.18
N GLY A 258 12.68 -4.21 17.74
CA GLY A 258 12.73 -3.00 16.86
C GLY A 258 12.48 -2.94 15.32
N VAL A 259 12.39 -1.72 14.69
CA VAL A 259 11.67 -1.49 13.38
C VAL A 259 12.09 -0.48 12.19
N THR A 260 12.22 -0.95 10.91
CA THR A 260 12.18 -0.25 9.56
C THR A 260 10.83 -0.47 8.80
N ALA A 261 10.77 -1.09 7.59
CA ALA A 261 9.66 -0.93 6.61
C ALA A 261 8.31 -1.61 6.88
N ILE A 262 7.18 -1.15 6.27
CA ILE A 262 5.79 -1.42 6.70
C ILE A 262 4.74 -0.95 5.61
N ALA A 263 3.45 -1.44 5.47
CA ALA A 263 2.36 -0.98 4.50
C ALA A 263 0.99 -1.74 4.56
N ALA A 264 -0.07 -1.50 3.70
CA ALA A 264 -1.47 -1.94 4.01
C ALA A 264 -2.81 -1.91 3.16
N GLY A 265 -3.85 -2.71 3.57
CA GLY A 265 -5.31 -2.59 3.29
C GLY A 265 -6.28 -3.36 4.26
N GLY A 266 -7.59 -3.39 4.02
CA GLY A 266 -8.65 -2.94 4.95
C GLY A 266 -9.18 -3.73 6.17
N VAL A 267 -9.04 -5.05 6.29
CA VAL A 267 -9.41 -5.81 7.54
C VAL A 267 -8.27 -6.69 8.04
N HIS A 268 -7.05 -6.29 7.70
CA HIS A 268 -6.10 -7.24 7.15
C HIS A 268 -4.69 -6.71 7.27
N THR A 269 -3.75 -7.36 7.98
CA THR A 269 -2.62 -6.60 8.54
C THR A 269 -1.42 -7.54 9.11
N CYS A 270 -0.05 -7.42 9.29
CA CYS A 270 1.25 -7.40 8.48
C CYS A 270 2.67 -7.04 9.07
N ALA A 271 3.88 -7.66 8.96
CA ALA A 271 5.17 -7.01 9.46
C ALA A 271 6.65 -7.50 9.42
N LEU A 272 7.56 -6.55 9.10
CA LEU A 272 8.99 -6.62 8.73
C LEU A 272 9.87 -6.66 9.98
N THR A 273 11.19 -6.88 9.91
CA THR A 273 12.02 -7.38 11.03
C THR A 273 13.56 -7.25 10.73
N GLY A 274 14.56 -7.87 11.39
CA GLY A 274 16.03 -7.71 11.06
C GLY A 274 17.14 -8.78 10.70
N SER A 275 16.99 -10.10 10.71
CA SER A 275 17.46 -11.17 9.81
C SER A 275 16.85 -11.70 8.44
N GLY A 276 15.54 -11.93 8.16
CA GLY A 276 14.88 -12.38 6.90
C GLY A 276 13.34 -12.68 6.74
N GLY A 277 12.27 -11.97 7.20
CA GLY A 277 10.83 -12.40 7.32
C GLY A 277 9.80 -11.64 8.27
N VAL A 278 8.90 -12.31 9.04
CA VAL A 278 7.47 -11.84 9.24
C VAL A 278 6.59 -12.70 10.24
N ARG A 279 5.24 -12.54 10.46
CA ARG A 279 4.21 -13.23 11.37
C ARG A 279 2.70 -12.83 11.28
N CYS A 280 1.79 -13.56 10.61
CA CYS A 280 0.73 -12.83 9.90
C CYS A 280 -0.74 -13.27 9.59
N TRP A 281 -1.72 -12.33 9.49
CA TRP A 281 -2.79 -12.26 10.51
C TRP A 281 -4.01 -11.28 10.37
N GLY A 282 -5.32 -11.65 10.47
CA GLY A 282 -6.51 -10.74 10.55
C GLY A 282 -7.94 -11.29 10.34
N ALA A 283 -8.55 -11.01 9.19
CA ALA A 283 -9.66 -11.80 8.64
C ALA A 283 -9.11 -12.81 7.62
N ASN A 284 -9.34 -14.12 7.81
CA ASN A 284 -8.68 -15.19 7.02
C ASN A 284 -9.59 -15.89 5.99
N TYR A 285 -10.77 -15.37 5.71
CA TYR A 285 -11.81 -16.12 4.98
C TYR A 285 -11.41 -16.52 3.55
N SER A 286 -10.67 -15.67 2.86
CA SER A 286 -10.10 -15.93 1.54
C SER A 286 -8.80 -16.74 1.58
N GLY A 287 -8.46 -17.29 2.75
CA GLY A 287 -7.12 -17.77 3.04
C GLY A 287 -6.09 -16.65 3.00
N GLN A 288 -6.50 -15.39 3.10
CA GLN A 288 -5.61 -14.33 2.67
C GLN A 288 -4.40 -14.22 3.55
N LEU A 289 -4.53 -14.44 4.86
CA LEU A 289 -3.39 -14.83 5.67
C LEU A 289 -3.04 -16.31 5.57
N GLY A 290 -4.02 -17.20 5.41
CA GLY A 290 -3.97 -18.63 5.03
C GLY A 290 -3.03 -19.56 5.79
N ASN A 291 -3.47 -20.71 6.33
CA ASN A 291 -2.50 -21.68 6.93
C ASN A 291 -2.73 -23.16 6.84
N GLY A 292 -3.06 -23.60 5.64
CA GLY A 292 -3.99 -24.71 5.49
C GLY A 292 -5.38 -24.37 6.05
N LEU A 293 -5.58 -23.20 6.69
CA LEU A 293 -6.84 -22.80 7.33
C LEU A 293 -7.22 -21.35 6.97
N THR A 294 -8.49 -21.02 7.28
CA THR A 294 -9.22 -19.81 6.86
C THR A 294 -10.09 -19.18 7.98
N PHE A 295 -9.80 -19.44 9.26
CA PHE A 295 -10.74 -19.31 10.43
C PHE A 295 -10.78 -17.95 11.22
N GLY A 296 -11.10 -17.97 12.55
CA GLY A 296 -10.89 -17.03 13.71
C GLY A 296 -9.73 -17.45 14.70
N ARG A 297 -8.73 -16.62 15.12
CA ARG A 297 -7.70 -16.82 16.24
C ARG A 297 -7.15 -15.45 16.75
N SER A 298 -6.24 -15.35 17.75
CA SER A 298 -5.84 -14.05 18.38
C SER A 298 -4.43 -13.83 19.04
N THR A 299 -3.53 -14.82 19.27
CA THR A 299 -2.02 -14.75 19.41
C THR A 299 -1.33 -15.94 18.78
N PRO A 300 -0.08 -15.88 18.31
CA PRO A 300 0.26 -16.77 17.20
C PRO A 300 1.12 -18.05 17.37
N GLY A 301 1.69 -18.61 16.28
CA GLY A 301 2.65 -19.74 16.29
C GLY A 301 3.74 -19.99 15.18
N ALA A 302 3.86 -19.29 14.02
CA ALA A 302 4.70 -19.22 12.77
C ALA A 302 3.89 -18.82 11.41
N VAL A 303 4.38 -18.08 10.38
CA VAL A 303 4.00 -18.19 8.89
C VAL A 303 4.96 -18.77 7.74
N SER A 304 4.45 -19.64 6.86
CA SER A 304 5.16 -20.60 6.00
C SER A 304 4.52 -20.53 4.66
N GLY A 305 5.31 -20.69 3.63
CA GLY A 305 5.70 -19.43 3.13
C GLY A 305 6.32 -18.47 4.12
N LEU A 306 7.64 -18.43 4.16
CA LEU A 306 8.29 -17.61 3.12
C LEU A 306 9.67 -18.12 2.64
N PRO A 307 10.42 -17.33 1.84
CA PRO A 307 11.89 -17.25 1.84
C PRO A 307 12.48 -15.97 2.36
N SER A 308 13.75 -16.11 2.75
CA SER A 308 14.35 -15.22 3.72
C SER A 308 15.48 -14.34 3.23
N GLY A 309 15.78 -13.38 4.09
CA GLY A 309 16.52 -12.17 3.79
C GLY A 309 15.51 -11.25 3.15
N VAL A 310 14.95 -10.34 3.93
CA VAL A 310 13.71 -9.62 3.64
C VAL A 310 13.79 -8.19 4.28
N THR A 311 13.40 -7.07 3.62
CA THR A 311 13.60 -5.63 4.01
C THR A 311 12.63 -4.51 3.52
N ALA A 312 11.51 -4.65 2.77
CA ALA A 312 10.68 -3.45 2.40
C ALA A 312 9.19 -3.61 1.93
N ILE A 313 8.18 -3.19 2.71
CA ILE A 313 6.75 -3.60 2.55
C ILE A 313 5.74 -2.68 1.82
N ALA A 314 4.64 -3.27 1.28
CA ALA A 314 3.50 -2.70 0.54
C ALA A 314 2.30 -3.69 0.54
N ALA A 315 1.03 -3.31 0.77
CA ALA A 315 -0.04 -4.30 1.08
C ALA A 315 -1.51 -3.84 0.79
N GLY A 316 -2.55 -4.69 0.91
CA GLY A 316 -3.93 -4.53 0.38
C GLY A 316 -5.11 -5.20 1.16
N ASP A 317 -6.30 -5.40 0.55
CA ASP A 317 -7.63 -5.59 1.23
C ASP A 317 -7.95 -7.03 1.63
N TYR A 318 -7.84 -7.95 0.68
CA TYR A 318 -7.85 -9.41 0.89
C TYR A 318 -6.72 -10.08 0.10
N HIS A 319 -5.85 -9.28 -0.48
CA HIS A 319 -4.70 -9.64 -1.29
C HIS A 319 -3.59 -8.66 -0.95
N THR A 320 -2.32 -8.97 -1.24
CA THR A 320 -1.28 -8.16 -0.62
C THR A 320 0.07 -7.92 -1.34
N CYS A 321 0.35 -8.50 -2.49
CA CYS A 321 1.52 -8.19 -3.34
C CYS A 321 2.93 -8.40 -2.72
N ALA A 322 4.06 -7.65 -2.93
CA ALA A 322 5.31 -7.58 -2.06
C ALA A 322 6.71 -7.47 -2.73
N LEU A 323 7.90 -7.97 -2.23
CA LEU A 323 9.29 -8.07 -2.84
C LEU A 323 10.40 -8.87 -2.06
N THR A 324 11.60 -9.11 -2.59
CA THR A 324 12.92 -9.00 -1.89
C THR A 324 14.02 -8.58 -2.89
N GLY A 325 15.31 -8.72 -2.58
CA GLY A 325 16.38 -8.13 -3.39
C GLY A 325 17.07 -8.94 -4.49
N SER A 326 17.02 -10.28 -4.60
CA SER A 326 17.53 -11.06 -5.77
C SER A 326 16.63 -10.87 -6.94
N GLY A 327 15.96 -9.74 -7.09
CA GLY A 327 14.53 -9.84 -6.93
C GLY A 327 13.95 -11.18 -7.41
N GLY A 328 13.78 -12.21 -6.51
CA GLY A 328 12.88 -13.44 -6.35
C GLY A 328 11.30 -13.71 -5.79
N VAL A 329 10.06 -13.35 -6.25
CA VAL A 329 8.89 -12.78 -5.48
C VAL A 329 7.75 -13.74 -5.14
N TRP A 330 7.29 -13.83 -3.86
CA TRP A 330 6.23 -14.72 -3.31
C TRP A 330 4.66 -14.51 -3.51
N CYS A 331 3.82 -14.85 -2.50
CA CYS A 331 2.43 -14.48 -2.19
C CYS A 331 1.38 -15.60 -1.85
N TRP A 332 0.14 -15.19 -1.44
CA TRP A 332 -1.16 -15.89 -1.56
C TRP A 332 -2.37 -15.12 -1.01
N GLY A 333 -3.60 -15.41 -1.44
CA GLY A 333 -4.76 -15.03 -0.64
C GLY A 333 -6.08 -14.93 -1.40
N GLY A 334 -6.85 -13.88 -1.11
CA GLY A 334 -8.09 -13.55 -1.84
C GLY A 334 -7.76 -13.13 -3.26
N ASN A 335 -8.41 -13.81 -4.21
CA ASN A 335 -7.85 -13.94 -5.54
C ASN A 335 -8.84 -13.87 -6.71
N TYR A 336 -10.04 -13.39 -6.42
CA TYR A 336 -11.15 -13.43 -7.35
C TYR A 336 -10.91 -12.56 -8.60
N SER A 337 -9.91 -11.68 -8.55
CA SER A 337 -9.55 -10.70 -9.58
C SER A 337 -8.29 -11.07 -10.37
N GLY A 338 -7.74 -12.28 -10.20
CA GLY A 338 -6.49 -12.60 -10.86
C GLY A 338 -5.31 -11.88 -10.24
N GLN A 339 -5.28 -11.71 -8.91
CA GLN A 339 -4.22 -10.98 -8.17
C GLN A 339 -3.16 -11.87 -7.50
N LEU A 340 -3.09 -13.15 -7.91
CA LEU A 340 -2.01 -14.12 -7.67
C LEU A 340 -0.70 -14.03 -8.54
N GLY A 341 -0.47 -14.93 -9.50
CA GLY A 341 0.61 -14.92 -10.53
C GLY A 341 0.46 -15.56 -11.98
N ASP A 342 -0.08 -16.79 -12.23
CA ASP A 342 -0.06 -17.56 -13.50
C ASP A 342 -1.22 -17.52 -14.49
N GLY A 343 -2.45 -17.75 -14.03
CA GLY A 343 -3.51 -18.18 -14.92
C GLY A 343 -4.81 -18.61 -14.25
N THR A 344 -4.84 -19.03 -12.97
CA THR A 344 -6.11 -19.30 -12.25
C THR A 344 -6.90 -18.02 -11.86
N THR A 345 -7.84 -18.13 -10.90
CA THR A 345 -8.36 -17.05 -10.02
C THR A 345 -8.72 -17.63 -8.63
N THR A 346 -8.04 -18.71 -8.24
CA THR A 346 -8.40 -19.52 -7.06
C THR A 346 -7.99 -18.80 -5.78
N ALA A 347 -8.88 -18.53 -4.83
CA ALA A 347 -8.48 -18.00 -3.51
C ALA A 347 -7.73 -19.06 -2.69
N ARG A 348 -6.83 -18.63 -1.80
CA ARG A 348 -5.67 -19.46 -1.44
C ARG A 348 -5.33 -19.49 0.02
N SER A 349 -5.27 -20.70 0.59
CA SER A 349 -4.91 -21.02 1.97
C SER A 349 -3.86 -22.15 2.19
N THR A 350 -2.94 -22.47 1.24
CA THR A 350 -1.44 -22.89 1.15
C THR A 350 0.09 -22.12 0.83
N PRO A 351 0.67 -20.78 0.63
CA PRO A 351 1.43 -19.97 -0.49
C PRO A 351 2.03 -20.17 -1.94
N VAL A 352 1.42 -19.96 -3.12
CA VAL A 352 1.94 -20.49 -4.44
C VAL A 352 3.31 -19.94 -5.05
N ALA A 353 3.93 -20.41 -6.19
CA ALA A 353 5.03 -19.69 -6.96
C ALA A 353 4.82 -19.15 -8.41
N VAL A 354 5.32 -17.92 -8.77
CA VAL A 354 4.71 -16.89 -9.69
C VAL A 354 5.13 -17.08 -11.18
N SER A 355 5.07 -16.07 -12.07
CA SER A 355 5.26 -16.27 -13.51
C SER A 355 5.70 -15.10 -14.39
N GLY A 356 6.99 -14.99 -14.71
CA GLY A 356 7.39 -14.30 -15.94
C GLY A 356 7.36 -12.76 -15.96
N LEU A 357 7.75 -12.08 -14.88
CA LEU A 357 8.50 -10.81 -15.02
C LEU A 357 9.78 -10.97 -15.88
N PRO A 358 10.64 -9.95 -15.95
CA PRO A 358 12.07 -10.09 -16.14
C PRO A 358 12.82 -10.41 -14.84
N SER A 359 14.15 -10.41 -14.88
CA SER A 359 15.00 -10.50 -13.70
C SER A 359 15.28 -9.16 -13.00
N GLY A 360 15.36 -9.18 -11.67
CA GLY A 360 16.05 -8.18 -10.86
C GLY A 360 15.13 -7.26 -10.08
N VAL A 361 14.05 -7.74 -9.46
CA VAL A 361 13.13 -6.83 -8.74
C VAL A 361 13.84 -6.11 -7.56
N GLU A 362 13.66 -4.79 -7.47
CA GLU A 362 14.33 -3.88 -6.50
C GLU A 362 13.36 -3.02 -5.67
N THR A 363 12.17 -2.71 -6.19
CA THR A 363 11.08 -2.08 -5.42
C THR A 363 9.75 -2.61 -5.92
N ILE A 364 8.73 -2.52 -5.09
CA ILE A 364 7.40 -3.07 -5.28
C ILE A 364 6.37 -2.16 -4.68
N ALA A 365 5.10 -2.38 -5.06
CA ALA A 365 4.03 -2.12 -4.13
C ALA A 365 2.70 -2.74 -4.50
N ALA A 366 1.83 -2.90 -3.50
CA ALA A 366 0.54 -3.53 -3.59
C ALA A 366 -0.60 -2.58 -3.27
N GLY A 367 -1.69 -2.77 -4.00
CA GLY A 367 -3.00 -2.25 -3.64
C GLY A 367 -3.96 -3.31 -3.11
N ASP A 368 -5.24 -2.97 -3.04
CA ASP A 368 -6.32 -3.83 -2.54
C ASP A 368 -6.36 -5.14 -3.28
N TYR A 369 -6.35 -5.05 -4.61
CA TYR A 369 -6.61 -6.16 -5.52
C TYR A 369 -5.64 -6.22 -6.72
N HIS A 370 -4.52 -5.49 -6.70
CA HIS A 370 -3.45 -5.53 -7.72
C HIS A 370 -2.09 -5.25 -7.08
N THR A 371 -0.97 -5.52 -7.75
CA THR A 371 0.38 -5.11 -7.30
C THR A 371 1.30 -4.91 -8.50
N CYS A 372 2.47 -4.32 -8.26
CA CYS A 372 3.53 -4.15 -9.23
C CYS A 372 4.95 -4.40 -8.68
N ALA A 373 5.89 -4.65 -9.60
CA ALA A 373 7.32 -4.86 -9.42
C ALA A 373 8.16 -3.97 -10.35
N LEU A 374 9.16 -3.32 -9.77
CA LEU A 374 10.25 -2.61 -10.45
C LEU A 374 11.46 -3.51 -10.56
N MET A 375 11.98 -3.66 -11.77
CA MET A 375 13.24 -4.32 -12.08
C MET A 375 14.43 -3.34 -11.96
N SER A 376 15.63 -3.84 -11.65
CA SER A 376 16.93 -3.16 -11.68
C SER A 376 17.35 -2.64 -13.06
N SER A 377 16.70 -3.15 -14.10
CA SER A 377 16.75 -2.62 -15.47
C SER A 377 15.88 -1.36 -15.67
N GLY A 378 15.19 -0.89 -14.64
CA GLY A 378 14.28 0.24 -14.67
C GLY A 378 12.96 -0.02 -15.40
N GLY A 379 12.61 -1.28 -15.66
CA GLY A 379 11.28 -1.66 -16.17
C GLY A 379 10.31 -1.92 -15.02
N VAL A 380 9.02 -1.65 -15.21
CA VAL A 380 7.98 -2.03 -14.24
C VAL A 380 7.03 -3.05 -14.84
N ARG A 381 6.42 -3.85 -13.97
CA ARG A 381 5.44 -4.88 -14.27
C ARG A 381 4.32 -4.79 -13.26
N CYS A 382 3.10 -5.05 -13.70
CA CYS A 382 1.92 -5.00 -12.85
C CYS A 382 0.93 -6.08 -13.25
N TRP A 383 -0.02 -6.32 -12.36
CA TRP A 383 -0.94 -7.44 -12.45
C TRP A 383 -2.08 -7.35 -11.42
N GLY A 384 -3.16 -8.10 -11.64
CA GLY A 384 -4.28 -8.19 -10.70
C GLY A 384 -5.62 -7.86 -11.32
N HIS A 385 -6.50 -7.39 -10.43
CA HIS A 385 -7.64 -6.57 -10.81
C HIS A 385 -7.17 -5.42 -11.72
N ASN A 386 -7.98 -5.07 -12.70
CA ASN A 386 -7.62 -4.10 -13.74
C ASN A 386 -8.84 -3.43 -14.36
N ASP A 387 -10.03 -3.55 -13.77
CA ASP A 387 -11.26 -2.90 -14.27
C ASP A 387 -11.07 -1.40 -14.55
N ARG A 388 -10.16 -0.77 -13.81
CA ARG A 388 -9.76 0.63 -13.95
C ARG A 388 -8.35 0.85 -14.53
N GLY A 389 -7.71 -0.13 -15.15
CA GLY A 389 -6.37 0.08 -15.75
C GLY A 389 -5.19 -0.02 -14.78
N GLN A 390 -5.40 -0.54 -13.56
CA GLN A 390 -4.42 -0.77 -12.46
C GLN A 390 -3.01 -1.24 -12.88
N LEU A 391 -2.90 -1.86 -14.08
CA LEU A 391 -1.73 -2.60 -14.51
C LEU A 391 -0.88 -1.93 -15.59
N GLY A 392 -1.33 -0.80 -16.14
CA GLY A 392 -0.49 0.00 -17.05
C GLY A 392 -0.20 -0.67 -18.41
N ASP A 393 -0.98 -1.66 -18.85
CA ASP A 393 -0.76 -2.46 -20.06
C ASP A 393 -1.52 -2.02 -21.32
N GLY A 394 -2.21 -0.88 -21.24
CA GLY A 394 -3.12 -0.38 -22.27
C GLY A 394 -4.51 -1.02 -22.26
N THR A 395 -4.88 -1.77 -21.21
CA THR A 395 -6.19 -2.42 -21.10
C THR A 395 -6.82 -2.28 -19.71
N THR A 396 -8.13 -2.54 -19.63
CA THR A 396 -8.88 -2.69 -18.38
C THR A 396 -9.25 -4.15 -18.05
N THR A 397 -8.53 -5.11 -18.62
CA THR A 397 -8.82 -6.55 -18.41
C THR A 397 -7.92 -7.09 -17.32
N ALA A 398 -8.51 -7.69 -16.28
CA ALA A 398 -7.76 -8.31 -15.17
C ALA A 398 -6.69 -9.27 -15.70
N ARG A 399 -5.52 -9.28 -15.07
CA ARG A 399 -4.38 -10.06 -15.54
C ARG A 399 -3.96 -11.07 -14.51
N SER A 400 -4.22 -12.31 -14.87
CA SER A 400 -3.62 -13.48 -14.26
C SER A 400 -2.15 -13.73 -14.68
N THR A 401 -1.45 -12.79 -15.32
CA THR A 401 -0.01 -12.85 -15.72
C THR A 401 0.60 -11.45 -15.87
N PRO A 402 1.94 -11.25 -15.75
CA PRO A 402 2.46 -9.92 -15.49
C PRO A 402 2.52 -9.18 -16.79
N VAL A 403 1.94 -8.00 -16.79
CA VAL A 403 1.94 -7.19 -17.98
C VAL A 403 3.05 -6.16 -17.92
N ALA A 404 3.67 -5.95 -19.08
CA ALA A 404 4.63 -4.90 -19.28
C ALA A 404 3.91 -3.55 -19.13
N VAL A 405 4.29 -2.79 -18.09
CA VAL A 405 3.80 -1.43 -17.89
C VAL A 405 4.31 -0.58 -19.05
N SER A 406 3.42 -0.30 -20.00
CA SER A 406 3.75 0.13 -21.36
C SER A 406 3.63 1.64 -21.51
N GLY A 407 4.76 2.33 -21.57
CA GLY A 407 4.83 3.80 -21.67
C GLY A 407 5.79 4.46 -20.68
N LEU A 408 6.34 3.72 -19.72
CA LEU A 408 7.38 4.24 -18.83
C LEU A 408 8.66 4.61 -19.60
N PRO A 409 9.31 5.73 -19.22
CA PRO A 409 10.68 6.02 -19.67
C PRO A 409 11.69 5.11 -18.97
N SER A 410 12.92 5.09 -19.50
CA SER A 410 14.01 4.29 -18.98
C SER A 410 14.52 4.76 -17.61
N GLY A 411 15.04 3.81 -16.82
CA GLY A 411 15.75 4.09 -15.57
C GLY A 411 14.85 4.37 -14.38
N VAL A 412 13.73 3.66 -14.23
CA VAL A 412 12.96 3.61 -12.97
C VAL A 412 13.82 3.04 -11.83
N THR A 413 13.71 3.58 -10.62
CA THR A 413 14.51 3.28 -9.41
C THR A 413 13.69 3.22 -8.11
N ALA A 414 12.40 3.53 -8.13
CA ALA A 414 11.44 3.12 -7.10
C ALA A 414 10.05 2.95 -7.71
N ILE A 415 9.17 2.15 -7.08
CA ILE A 415 7.73 2.12 -7.34
C ILE A 415 6.92 2.14 -6.05
N ALA A 416 5.64 2.49 -6.15
CA ALA A 416 4.77 2.71 -5.01
C ALA A 416 3.31 2.58 -5.47
N ALA A 417 2.50 1.74 -4.84
CA ALA A 417 1.13 1.41 -5.20
C ALA A 417 0.23 1.62 -4.00
N GLY A 418 -0.83 2.36 -4.23
CA GLY A 418 -2.02 2.29 -3.40
C GLY A 418 -3.04 1.34 -4.02
N ARG A 419 -4.30 1.44 -3.63
CA ARG A 419 -5.19 0.28 -3.52
C ARG A 419 -5.86 -0.11 -4.83
N LEU A 420 -6.02 0.84 -5.75
CA LEU A 420 -6.30 0.57 -7.16
C LEU A 420 -5.32 1.29 -8.12
N HIS A 421 -4.12 1.69 -7.68
CA HIS A 421 -3.14 2.35 -8.57
C HIS A 421 -1.69 2.01 -8.31
N THR A 422 -0.80 2.39 -9.23
CA THR A 422 0.65 2.34 -9.00
C THR A 422 1.39 3.51 -9.63
N CYS A 423 2.51 3.83 -9.01
CA CYS A 423 3.51 4.83 -9.35
C CYS A 423 4.91 4.25 -9.50
N ALA A 424 5.73 4.95 -10.25
CA ALA A 424 7.12 4.73 -10.56
C ALA A 424 7.90 6.04 -10.46
N ARG A 425 9.18 5.95 -10.10
CA ARG A 425 10.11 7.08 -10.03
C ARG A 425 11.41 6.73 -10.76
N THR A 426 11.99 7.62 -11.56
CA THR A 426 13.29 7.41 -12.24
C THR A 426 14.51 7.85 -11.42
N SER A 427 15.69 7.44 -11.90
CA SER A 427 17.01 7.89 -11.43
C SER A 427 17.24 9.40 -11.52
N SER A 428 16.57 10.10 -12.46
CA SER A 428 16.52 11.57 -12.47
C SER A 428 15.66 12.17 -11.34
N GLY A 429 14.91 11.32 -10.63
CA GLY A 429 13.86 11.71 -9.69
C GLY A 429 12.59 12.19 -10.37
N GLY A 430 12.33 11.80 -11.63
CA GLY A 430 11.04 12.00 -12.27
C GLY A 430 10.03 10.93 -11.83
N VAL A 431 8.73 11.12 -12.06
CA VAL A 431 7.69 10.16 -11.62
C VAL A 431 6.61 9.95 -12.69
N TRP A 432 6.08 8.71 -12.77
CA TRP A 432 4.98 8.26 -13.65
C TRP A 432 4.03 7.34 -12.89
N CYS A 433 2.72 7.38 -13.14
CA CYS A 433 1.75 6.49 -12.50
C CYS A 433 0.67 6.03 -13.47
N TRP A 434 0.03 4.90 -13.16
CA TRP A 434 -1.04 4.27 -13.93
C TRP A 434 -2.01 3.54 -12.97
N GLY A 435 -3.24 3.35 -13.40
CA GLY A 435 -4.21 2.57 -12.65
C GLY A 435 -5.64 3.08 -12.74
N ASP A 436 -6.45 2.74 -11.73
CA ASP A 436 -7.58 3.60 -11.37
C ASP A 436 -7.06 5.04 -11.30
N ASN A 437 -7.90 5.98 -11.69
CA ASN A 437 -7.80 7.42 -11.50
C ASN A 437 -9.21 7.94 -11.21
N SER A 438 -10.14 7.09 -10.75
CA SER A 438 -11.41 7.55 -10.25
C SER A 438 -11.31 8.01 -8.80
N ASP A 439 -10.11 7.98 -8.19
CA ASP A 439 -9.93 8.38 -6.80
C ASP A 439 -8.87 9.42 -6.38
N GLY A 440 -7.74 9.61 -7.05
CA GLY A 440 -6.86 10.74 -6.81
C GLY A 440 -5.49 10.66 -7.46
N GLN A 441 -5.21 9.85 -8.50
CA GLN A 441 -3.96 9.06 -8.48
C GLN A 441 -2.93 8.91 -9.61
N LEU A 442 -3.03 9.51 -10.81
CA LEU A 442 -2.02 9.22 -11.85
C LEU A 442 -1.05 10.34 -12.30
N GLY A 443 -1.28 11.59 -11.91
CA GLY A 443 -0.21 12.59 -11.74
C GLY A 443 -0.25 13.73 -12.76
N ASP A 444 -1.31 13.69 -13.55
CA ASP A 444 -1.23 13.79 -14.98
C ASP A 444 -2.16 14.88 -15.52
N GLY A 445 -3.23 15.16 -14.77
CA GLY A 445 -4.23 16.14 -15.15
C GLY A 445 -5.45 15.61 -15.92
N SER A 446 -5.70 14.29 -16.07
CA SER A 446 -6.87 13.75 -16.82
C SER A 446 -7.74 12.68 -16.13
N PHE A 447 -9.08 12.92 -16.04
CA PHE A 447 -10.20 12.33 -15.13
C PHE A 447 -10.47 10.90 -15.72
N THR A 448 -9.43 10.10 -15.76
CA THR A 448 -9.32 8.92 -16.58
C THR A 448 -8.40 7.95 -15.89
N ASP A 449 -9.02 6.89 -15.38
CA ASP A 449 -8.45 5.56 -15.16
C ASP A 449 -7.44 5.23 -16.28
N SER A 450 -6.16 5.54 -16.06
CA SER A 450 -5.16 5.40 -17.11
C SER A 450 -4.57 4.01 -17.05
N SER A 451 -5.03 3.18 -17.97
CA SER A 451 -4.43 1.89 -18.29
C SER A 451 -3.00 1.98 -18.85
N THR A 452 -2.38 3.16 -18.94
CA THR A 452 -0.95 3.33 -19.25
C THR A 452 -0.28 4.37 -18.32
N PRO A 453 1.06 4.31 -18.14
CA PRO A 453 1.82 5.29 -17.39
C PRO A 453 1.67 6.69 -17.96
N VAL A 454 1.11 7.57 -17.14
CA VAL A 454 1.07 9.01 -17.37
C VAL A 454 2.10 9.69 -16.48
N ALA A 455 2.69 10.78 -16.98
CA ALA A 455 3.74 11.49 -16.26
C ALA A 455 3.14 12.26 -15.08
N VAL A 456 3.78 12.13 -13.92
CA VAL A 456 3.45 12.91 -12.74
C VAL A 456 4.12 14.26 -12.91
N SER A 457 3.44 15.15 -13.65
CA SER A 457 4.04 16.37 -14.19
C SER A 457 4.64 17.22 -13.07
N GLY A 458 5.63 18.05 -13.36
CA GLY A 458 6.33 18.88 -12.38
C GLY A 458 7.27 18.15 -11.40
N LEU A 459 7.09 16.86 -11.13
CA LEU A 459 8.17 15.97 -10.66
C LEU A 459 8.70 15.20 -11.86
N ALA A 460 9.32 15.95 -12.77
CA ALA A 460 10.14 15.43 -13.86
C ALA A 460 11.57 15.08 -13.38
N SER A 461 11.98 15.62 -12.23
CA SER A 461 13.26 15.36 -11.58
C SER A 461 13.25 15.72 -10.08
N GLY A 462 14.29 15.33 -9.34
CA GLY A 462 14.58 15.80 -7.98
C GLY A 462 14.03 14.95 -6.82
N VAL A 463 13.23 13.92 -7.11
CA VAL A 463 12.72 12.97 -6.11
C VAL A 463 13.76 11.90 -5.73
N GLU A 464 13.83 11.56 -4.45
CA GLU A 464 14.66 10.50 -3.86
C GLU A 464 13.88 9.27 -3.36
N THR A 465 12.68 9.45 -2.80
CA THR A 465 11.80 8.34 -2.37
C THR A 465 10.43 8.53 -2.98
N ILE A 466 9.72 7.45 -3.30
CA ILE A 466 8.25 7.45 -3.37
C ILE A 466 7.69 6.42 -2.39
N ALA A 467 6.61 6.74 -1.69
CA ALA A 467 6.05 5.87 -0.66
C ALA A 467 4.52 5.80 -0.78
N ALA A 468 4.03 4.64 -1.18
CA ALA A 468 2.61 4.37 -1.22
C ALA A 468 2.21 3.40 -0.15
N GLY A 469 0.99 3.58 0.28
CA GLY A 469 0.28 2.51 0.93
C GLY A 469 -1.18 2.68 0.62
N GLY A 470 -2.02 1.87 1.27
CA GLY A 470 -3.30 1.49 0.71
C GLY A 470 -4.04 2.54 -0.11
N TRP A 471 -4.78 3.51 0.40
CA TRP A 471 -5.48 4.45 -0.50
C TRP A 471 -4.62 5.63 -1.03
N HIS A 472 -3.28 5.53 -1.15
CA HIS A 472 -2.42 6.64 -1.64
C HIS A 472 -0.92 6.44 -1.98
N THR A 473 -0.22 7.48 -2.49
CA THR A 473 1.25 7.47 -2.72
C THR A 473 1.98 8.68 -2.09
N CYS A 474 3.29 8.91 -2.20
CA CYS A 474 4.02 10.01 -1.52
C CYS A 474 5.42 10.14 -2.14
N ALA A 475 6.19 11.17 -1.80
CA ALA A 475 7.61 11.28 -2.13
C ALA A 475 8.45 12.16 -1.20
N LEU A 476 9.77 11.95 -1.20
CA LEU A 476 10.77 12.81 -0.58
C LEU A 476 11.73 13.30 -1.67
N THR A 477 12.04 14.59 -1.72
CA THR A 477 13.07 15.18 -2.58
C THR A 477 14.42 15.27 -1.86
N GLY A 478 15.53 15.30 -2.61
CA GLY A 478 16.88 15.39 -2.05
C GLY A 478 17.22 16.72 -1.35
N SER A 479 16.29 17.68 -1.33
CA SER A 479 16.34 18.87 -0.48
C SER A 479 15.74 18.66 0.91
N GLY A 480 15.29 17.43 1.24
CA GLY A 480 14.53 17.14 2.45
C GLY A 480 13.06 17.59 2.39
N GLY A 481 12.57 18.02 1.24
CA GLY A 481 11.18 18.39 1.05
C GLY A 481 10.36 17.15 0.74
N VAL A 482 9.40 16.80 1.58
CA VAL A 482 8.44 15.75 1.22
C VAL A 482 7.41 16.36 0.28
N TRP A 483 7.01 15.65 -0.78
CA TRP A 483 5.96 16.04 -1.71
C TRP A 483 5.04 14.87 -1.94
N CYS A 484 3.72 14.98 -1.69
CA CYS A 484 2.92 13.81 -1.33
C CYS A 484 1.46 13.90 -1.81
N TRP A 485 0.72 12.81 -1.91
CA TRP A 485 0.12 12.38 -3.20
C TRP A 485 -1.40 11.99 -3.18
N GLY A 486 -2.37 12.77 -3.74
CA GLY A 486 -3.67 12.38 -4.29
C GLY A 486 -5.05 12.53 -3.64
N ARG A 487 -5.83 11.43 -3.71
CA ARG A 487 -7.05 11.16 -2.94
C ARG A 487 -6.96 11.95 -1.66
N ASN A 488 -7.81 12.84 -1.15
CA ASN A 488 -7.76 13.19 0.28
C ASN A 488 -9.11 13.13 0.96
N ASN A 489 -9.25 12.52 2.15
CA ASN A 489 -10.42 12.38 3.04
C ASN A 489 -10.07 12.63 4.50
N SER A 490 -8.76 12.69 4.82
CA SER A 490 -8.28 12.97 6.17
C SER A 490 -6.83 13.34 6.34
N GLY A 491 -5.99 12.85 5.43
CA GLY A 491 -4.97 11.94 5.90
C GLY A 491 -3.70 11.94 5.08
N GLN A 492 -3.09 10.77 5.02
CA GLN A 492 -1.91 10.28 4.30
C GLN A 492 -0.70 11.20 4.05
N LEU A 493 -0.78 12.53 3.80
CA LEU A 493 0.19 13.17 2.89
C LEU A 493 0.85 14.61 3.00
N GLY A 494 0.35 15.80 3.49
CA GLY A 494 1.23 17.02 3.74
C GLY A 494 1.04 18.14 4.81
N ASP A 495 0.39 19.30 4.67
CA ASP A 495 -0.24 20.07 3.56
C ASP A 495 -0.70 21.46 4.19
N GLY A 496 -1.55 21.54 5.26
CA GLY A 496 -2.13 22.62 6.11
C GLY A 496 -3.63 23.15 5.93
N SER A 497 -4.64 22.32 5.57
CA SER A 497 -6.06 22.59 5.16
C SER A 497 -6.80 21.22 5.01
N THR A 498 -7.84 21.00 4.20
CA THR A 498 -8.32 19.67 3.81
C THR A 498 -9.02 19.65 2.41
N ILE A 499 -8.26 19.87 1.33
CA ILE A 499 -8.74 20.15 -0.05
C ILE A 499 -8.04 19.48 -1.35
N TYR A 500 -8.34 18.28 -1.93
CA TYR A 500 -7.29 17.34 -2.55
C TYR A 500 -6.85 17.19 -4.00
N HIS A 501 -5.83 16.31 -4.25
CA HIS A 501 -4.83 16.51 -5.32
C HIS A 501 -4.20 15.37 -6.25
N ILE A 502 -4.61 15.13 -7.51
CA ILE A 502 -3.95 14.36 -8.59
C ILE A 502 -2.60 14.89 -9.03
N THR A 503 -2.10 15.97 -8.45
CA THR A 503 -0.89 16.60 -8.97
C THR A 503 0.03 17.14 -7.88
N PRO A 504 1.37 17.19 -8.10
CA PRO A 504 2.56 17.54 -6.64
C PRO A 504 2.49 18.80 -5.78
N VAL A 505 2.89 18.61 -4.52
CA VAL A 505 2.59 19.48 -3.38
C VAL A 505 3.52 19.21 -2.16
N ALA A 506 4.04 20.23 -1.47
CA ALA A 506 5.29 20.23 -0.67
C ALA A 506 5.23 20.27 0.91
N VAL A 507 4.98 19.14 1.58
CA VAL A 507 4.68 18.97 3.02
C VAL A 507 5.22 20.06 3.97
N SER A 508 4.33 20.65 4.77
CA SER A 508 4.50 22.01 5.30
C SER A 508 4.66 22.11 6.81
N GLY A 509 5.83 22.53 7.26
CA GLY A 509 6.22 22.57 8.68
C GLY A 509 7.21 21.46 9.08
N LEU A 510 7.54 20.54 8.15
CA LEU A 510 8.70 19.65 8.32
C LEU A 510 9.93 20.46 8.75
N PRO A 511 10.76 19.93 9.66
CA PRO A 511 12.14 20.36 9.74
C PRO A 511 12.83 20.22 8.40
N SER A 512 13.82 21.07 8.17
CA SER A 512 14.87 20.76 7.23
C SER A 512 15.55 19.43 7.61
N GLY A 513 16.05 18.70 6.60
CA GLY A 513 16.80 17.46 6.82
C GLY A 513 15.92 16.24 7.07
N VAL A 514 14.81 16.09 6.34
CA VAL A 514 14.04 14.85 6.28
C VAL A 514 14.83 13.79 5.50
N THR A 515 14.92 12.57 6.05
CA THR A 515 15.81 11.50 5.57
C THR A 515 15.09 10.22 5.16
N ALA A 516 13.83 10.04 5.54
CA ALA A 516 13.00 8.94 5.07
C ALA A 516 11.52 9.32 5.12
N ILE A 517 10.71 8.61 4.33
CA ILE A 517 9.24 8.61 4.39
C ILE A 517 8.67 7.19 4.27
N ALA A 518 7.37 7.06 4.49
CA ALA A 518 6.86 5.86 5.14
C ALA A 518 5.37 5.61 4.96
N ALA A 519 4.91 4.71 4.08
CA ALA A 519 3.50 4.69 3.68
C ALA A 519 2.69 3.39 3.89
N GLY A 520 1.50 3.56 4.46
CA GLY A 520 0.57 2.58 5.04
C GLY A 520 -0.85 2.72 4.50
N GLY A 521 -1.91 2.22 5.12
CA GLY A 521 -3.06 1.60 4.42
C GLY A 521 -4.03 2.44 3.63
N VAL A 522 -3.63 3.65 3.22
CA VAL A 522 -4.13 4.90 3.77
C VAL A 522 -3.14 5.65 4.70
N HIS A 523 -1.82 5.69 4.46
CA HIS A 523 -0.86 6.52 5.21
C HIS A 523 0.42 7.03 4.55
N THR A 524 1.03 8.11 5.04
CA THR A 524 2.50 8.27 5.00
C THR A 524 3.10 8.69 6.35
N CYS A 525 4.40 9.02 6.40
CA CYS A 525 5.12 9.68 7.48
C CYS A 525 6.55 10.06 7.12
N ALA A 526 7.30 10.69 8.05
CA ALA A 526 8.60 11.30 7.81
C ALA A 526 9.57 11.23 9.02
N LEU A 527 10.86 11.09 8.74
CA LEU A 527 11.98 11.07 9.69
C LEU A 527 12.95 12.18 9.39
N THR A 528 13.54 12.80 10.42
CA THR A 528 14.63 13.77 10.22
C THR A 528 15.97 13.18 10.60
N GLY A 529 17.04 13.69 9.99
CA GLY A 529 18.42 13.30 10.26
C GLY A 529 18.90 13.64 11.68
N SER A 530 18.15 14.42 12.45
CA SER A 530 18.42 14.62 13.89
C SER A 530 18.01 13.41 14.74
N GLY A 531 17.35 12.40 14.15
CA GLY A 531 16.70 11.34 14.90
C GLY A 531 15.54 11.84 15.76
N GLY A 532 15.15 13.10 15.62
CA GLY A 532 13.81 13.59 15.88
C GLY A 532 12.94 13.25 14.68
N VAL A 533 11.70 12.91 14.97
CA VAL A 533 10.84 12.27 13.99
C VAL A 533 9.52 12.95 14.05
N TRP A 534 8.96 13.21 12.90
CA TRP A 534 8.04 14.33 12.76
C TRP A 534 6.93 13.79 11.87
N CYS A 535 5.76 13.49 12.47
CA CYS A 535 4.61 12.99 11.77
C CYS A 535 3.39 13.90 11.85
N TRP A 536 2.39 13.46 11.16
CA TRP A 536 1.13 13.86 10.58
C TRP A 536 0.60 12.35 10.52
N GLY A 537 -0.60 12.00 10.91
CA GLY A 537 -1.21 10.67 10.66
C GLY A 537 -2.66 10.80 10.22
N GLY A 538 -3.55 9.85 10.35
CA GLY A 538 -3.58 8.72 11.23
C GLY A 538 -3.92 9.15 12.65
N ASN A 539 -4.85 8.46 13.28
CA ASN A 539 -5.17 8.34 14.71
C ASN A 539 -6.53 7.60 14.94
N PHE A 540 -7.02 6.77 14.01
CA PHE A 540 -8.42 6.40 14.07
C PHE A 540 -8.80 5.30 15.08
N ALA A 541 -8.10 4.21 15.33
CA ALA A 541 -8.04 3.61 16.72
C ALA A 541 -6.20 5.06 19.16
N GLY A 542 -5.39 6.16 18.98
CA GLY A 542 -4.03 6.35 19.48
C GLY A 542 -2.87 6.62 18.48
N GLN A 543 -2.97 6.44 17.14
CA GLN A 543 -1.89 6.19 16.12
C GLN A 543 -0.53 6.89 16.07
N LEU A 544 -0.17 7.83 16.93
CA LEU A 544 1.13 8.48 16.88
C LEU A 544 1.73 9.04 18.20
N GLY A 545 1.33 8.60 19.39
CA GLY A 545 2.07 8.87 20.63
C GLY A 545 1.97 10.16 21.48
N ASP A 546 1.15 11.21 21.28
CA ASP A 546 1.09 12.34 22.25
C ASP A 546 0.24 12.13 23.48
N GLY A 547 -0.69 11.19 23.40
CA GLY A 547 -1.75 11.12 24.37
C GLY A 547 -3.07 11.78 24.00
N THR A 548 -3.52 11.84 22.72
CA THR A 548 -4.81 12.46 22.32
C THR A 548 -5.43 11.98 20.95
N THR A 549 -6.52 12.63 20.43
CA THR A 549 -7.46 12.35 19.28
C THR A 549 -8.15 13.60 18.60
N THR A 550 -7.49 14.65 18.05
CA THR A 550 -7.94 15.56 16.92
C THR A 550 -7.40 15.35 15.47
N ASP A 551 -8.06 15.06 14.33
CA ASP A 551 -7.27 14.73 13.08
C ASP A 551 -6.30 15.84 12.67
N ARG A 552 -4.98 15.73 12.95
CA ARG A 552 -4.12 16.93 13.10
C ARG A 552 -3.90 17.80 11.89
N SER A 553 -4.49 17.42 10.80
CA SER A 553 -3.87 16.94 9.61
C SER A 553 -2.37 17.29 9.34
N THR A 554 -1.46 17.72 10.24
CA THR A 554 -0.14 18.30 9.89
C THR A 554 0.87 18.34 11.07
N PRO A 555 2.22 18.41 10.87
CA PRO A 555 3.89 18.84 12.04
C PRO A 555 4.19 19.76 13.42
N VAL A 556 4.18 19.73 14.87
CA VAL A 556 4.08 19.06 16.36
C VAL A 556 3.85 17.54 16.93
N ALA A 557 4.90 16.68 17.17
CA ALA A 557 5.19 15.23 16.85
C ALA A 557 5.12 14.21 17.96
N VAL A 558 6.06 14.08 18.91
CA VAL A 558 5.99 13.02 19.92
C VAL A 558 6.78 13.15 21.21
N SER A 559 6.10 12.81 22.30
CA SER A 559 6.25 13.41 23.61
C SER A 559 6.91 12.50 24.66
N GLY A 560 8.24 12.35 24.58
CA GLY A 560 9.06 11.81 25.68
C GLY A 560 10.29 10.96 25.36
N LEU A 561 10.90 11.05 24.17
CA LEU A 561 11.78 9.99 23.65
C LEU A 561 13.15 9.75 24.31
N PRO A 562 13.63 8.49 24.34
CA PRO A 562 15.02 8.11 24.05
C PRO A 562 15.46 8.51 22.63
N SER A 563 15.82 9.78 22.46
CA SER A 563 16.21 10.41 21.19
C SER A 563 17.23 9.61 20.34
N GLY A 564 17.26 9.90 19.04
CA GLY A 564 18.21 9.28 18.10
C GLY A 564 17.60 8.13 17.30
N VAL A 565 16.48 8.39 16.63
CA VAL A 565 15.82 7.45 15.71
C VAL A 565 16.60 7.28 14.42
N THR A 566 16.60 6.06 13.88
CA THR A 566 17.40 5.64 12.72
C THR A 566 16.59 5.03 11.56
N ALA A 567 15.27 4.84 11.70
CA ALA A 567 14.47 4.10 10.72
C ALA A 567 12.98 4.45 10.72
N ILE A 568 12.33 4.59 9.53
CA ILE A 568 10.85 4.75 9.37
C ILE A 568 10.11 3.87 8.34
N ALA A 569 8.76 3.82 8.41
CA ALA A 569 7.75 3.27 7.45
C ALA A 569 6.33 3.15 8.04
N ALA A 570 5.27 2.80 7.30
CA ALA A 570 3.89 2.83 7.82
C ALA A 570 2.92 1.74 7.29
N GLY A 571 1.94 1.25 8.05
CA GLY A 571 1.22 -0.05 7.90
C GLY A 571 -0.30 0.08 7.77
N ASP A 572 -1.13 -0.85 8.26
CA ASP A 572 -2.62 -0.76 8.18
C ASP A 572 -3.20 -0.61 9.56
N ILE A 573 -2.51 -1.17 10.56
CA ILE A 573 -2.83 -0.86 11.92
C ILE A 573 -1.59 -0.53 12.74
N HIS A 574 -0.59 -1.39 13.01
CA HIS A 574 0.58 -0.93 13.77
C HIS A 574 1.77 -0.70 12.88
N THR A 575 2.78 -0.20 13.55
CA THR A 575 4.06 0.14 13.01
C THR A 575 5.00 0.41 14.20
N CYS A 576 6.33 0.36 14.10
CA CYS A 576 7.28 0.67 15.20
C CYS A 576 8.60 1.32 14.77
N ALA A 577 9.63 1.71 15.54
CA ALA A 577 10.91 2.25 14.97
C ALA A 577 12.21 1.62 15.47
N LEU A 578 13.39 2.24 15.22
CA LEU A 578 14.67 1.92 15.87
C LEU A 578 15.45 3.16 16.36
N THR A 579 16.00 3.10 17.57
CA THR A 579 17.01 4.02 18.11
C THR A 579 18.41 3.51 17.82
N GLY A 580 19.39 4.42 17.73
CA GLY A 580 20.81 4.06 17.71
C GLY A 580 21.27 3.26 18.95
N SER A 581 20.52 3.32 20.06
CA SER A 581 20.75 2.50 21.27
C SER A 581 20.25 1.06 21.16
N GLY A 582 19.52 0.73 20.10
CA GLY A 582 18.90 -0.57 19.93
C GLY A 582 17.90 -0.89 21.04
N GLY A 583 17.10 0.11 21.44
CA GLY A 583 15.98 -0.05 22.36
C GLY A 583 14.78 -0.70 21.70
N VAL A 584 13.63 -0.69 22.38
CA VAL A 584 12.38 -1.28 21.87
C VAL A 584 11.10 -0.50 22.26
N TRP A 585 11.02 0.80 21.99
CA TRP A 585 9.96 1.73 22.42
C TRP A 585 8.92 2.08 21.33
N CYS A 586 7.60 1.95 21.53
CA CYS A 586 6.48 2.31 20.62
C CYS A 586 5.09 2.35 21.33
N TRP A 587 4.01 2.58 20.58
CA TRP A 587 2.64 2.50 21.07
C TRP A 587 1.56 2.23 19.93
N GLY A 588 0.25 2.47 20.02
CA GLY A 588 -0.69 2.23 18.89
C GLY A 588 -2.19 2.18 19.19
N GLY A 589 -2.87 1.05 18.72
CA GLY A 589 -4.14 0.20 18.53
C GLY A 589 -4.45 -1.35 18.90
N ASN A 590 -5.37 -1.75 19.80
CA ASN A 590 -5.51 -3.13 20.36
C ASN A 590 -6.95 -3.66 20.45
N ASP A 591 -7.37 -4.19 19.32
CA ASP A 591 -8.33 -5.26 19.20
C ASP A 591 -7.72 -6.55 19.71
N PHE A 592 -7.26 -7.49 18.85
CA PHE A 592 -6.62 -8.66 19.44
C PHE A 592 -5.45 -8.17 20.34
N GLY A 593 -4.61 -7.18 19.94
CA GLY A 593 -3.24 -6.68 20.35
C GLY A 593 -1.87 -6.99 19.61
N GLN A 594 -1.12 -6.02 19.14
CA GLN A 594 0.19 -6.13 18.45
C GLN A 594 1.35 -5.24 18.96
N LEU A 595 1.69 -5.41 20.22
CA LEU A 595 2.27 -4.39 21.08
C LEU A 595 3.58 -4.70 21.88
N GLY A 596 3.65 -5.71 22.77
CA GLY A 596 4.85 -6.10 23.54
C GLY A 596 4.80 -6.13 25.07
N ASP A 597 4.05 -5.24 25.73
CA ASP A 597 4.02 -4.98 27.19
C ASP A 597 3.21 -5.93 28.08
N GLY A 598 2.20 -6.66 27.55
CA GLY A 598 1.36 -7.55 28.37
C GLY A 598 -0.18 -7.45 28.40
N THR A 599 -0.85 -6.37 27.96
CA THR A 599 -2.32 -6.13 28.15
C THR A 599 -3.30 -6.06 26.91
N THR A 600 -4.65 -6.04 27.06
CA THR A 600 -5.64 -6.46 26.00
C THR A 600 -6.73 -5.48 25.48
N THR A 601 -7.04 -4.39 26.18
CA THR A 601 -7.91 -3.30 25.69
C THR A 601 -7.33 -1.93 26.16
N ASN A 602 -6.56 -1.12 25.32
CA ASN A 602 -6.25 0.34 24.84
C ASN A 602 -5.48 1.65 25.36
N ARG A 603 -4.52 2.31 24.63
CA ARG A 603 -3.82 3.60 25.06
C ARG A 603 -3.21 4.51 23.90
N SER A 604 -2.65 5.76 24.10
CA SER A 604 -2.08 6.71 23.05
C SER A 604 -0.82 7.66 23.23
N THR A 605 -0.25 7.88 24.43
CA THR A 605 1.01 8.67 24.63
C THR A 605 2.24 7.75 24.29
N PRO A 606 3.47 7.77 24.88
CA PRO A 606 4.61 7.01 24.23
C PRO A 606 5.66 5.86 24.73
N VAL A 607 5.42 4.68 25.38
CA VAL A 607 6.36 3.65 26.05
C VAL A 607 7.32 2.62 25.29
N ALA A 608 7.65 1.43 25.89
CA ALA A 608 8.84 0.50 25.80
C ALA A 608 8.61 -1.04 26.00
N VAL A 609 9.30 -1.98 25.28
CA VAL A 609 8.87 -3.42 25.26
C VAL A 609 9.33 -4.24 26.44
N SER A 610 8.34 -4.88 27.06
CA SER A 610 8.53 -5.90 28.08
C SER A 610 9.05 -7.22 27.50
N GLY A 611 10.18 -7.72 27.99
CA GLY A 611 10.59 -9.13 27.79
C GLY A 611 11.69 -9.40 26.76
N LEU A 612 12.66 -8.49 26.56
CA LEU A 612 13.53 -8.52 25.38
C LEU A 612 15.05 -8.55 25.58
N PRO A 613 15.79 -9.13 24.63
CA PRO A 613 17.21 -8.91 24.51
C PRO A 613 17.52 -7.54 23.86
N SER A 614 18.59 -6.92 24.35
CA SER A 614 19.10 -5.62 23.91
C SER A 614 19.88 -5.69 22.59
N GLY A 615 20.22 -4.53 22.03
CA GLY A 615 21.22 -4.42 20.95
C GLY A 615 20.61 -4.63 19.57
N VAL A 616 19.49 -3.95 19.32
CA VAL A 616 18.77 -3.97 18.04
C VAL A 616 19.54 -3.28 16.93
N THR A 617 19.45 -3.82 15.71
CA THR A 617 20.19 -3.31 14.54
C THR A 617 19.35 -3.21 13.28
N ALA A 618 18.66 -4.29 12.96
CA ALA A 618 17.78 -4.45 11.82
C ALA A 618 16.42 -4.95 12.35
N ILE A 619 15.37 -4.68 11.61
CA ILE A 619 14.23 -4.09 12.29
C ILE A 619 13.03 -3.96 11.35
N ALA A 620 11.76 -4.35 11.68
CA ALA A 620 10.51 -3.67 11.24
C ALA A 620 9.03 -4.11 11.64
N ALA A 621 8.05 -3.83 10.75
CA ALA A 621 6.62 -3.89 10.93
C ALA A 621 5.89 -3.93 9.54
N GLY A 622 4.59 -3.82 9.43
CA GLY A 622 3.85 -3.94 8.16
C GLY A 622 2.46 -3.56 8.51
N LEU A 623 1.47 -4.16 7.87
CA LEU A 623 0.17 -3.90 8.37
C LEU A 623 -0.05 -4.09 9.94
N ARG A 624 0.37 -5.19 10.63
CA ARG A 624 0.21 -5.62 12.06
C ARG A 624 1.57 -5.96 12.71
N TYR A 625 1.76 -6.06 14.02
CA TYR A 625 3.02 -6.42 14.72
C TYR A 625 4.37 -5.73 14.46
N THR A 626 5.07 -5.33 15.52
CA THR A 626 6.54 -5.17 15.42
C THR A 626 7.09 -6.54 15.01
N CYS A 627 8.22 -6.67 14.35
CA CYS A 627 9.01 -7.89 14.30
C CYS A 627 10.48 -7.41 14.26
N ALA A 628 11.49 -8.10 14.82
CA ALA A 628 12.88 -7.58 14.71
C ALA A 628 14.11 -8.51 14.85
N LEU A 629 15.31 -7.90 14.87
CA LEU A 629 16.61 -8.53 15.14
C LEU A 629 17.39 -7.83 16.25
N THR A 630 18.00 -8.64 17.13
CA THR A 630 19.21 -8.25 17.88
C THR A 630 20.47 -8.48 17.05
N GLY A 631 21.49 -7.61 17.10
CA GLY A 631 22.76 -7.76 16.37
C GLY A 631 23.50 -9.09 16.57
N SER A 632 23.11 -9.89 17.58
CA SER A 632 23.53 -11.29 17.79
C SER A 632 22.86 -12.34 16.88
N GLY A 633 21.96 -11.96 15.97
CA GLY A 633 21.17 -12.90 15.16
C GLY A 633 19.79 -13.24 15.74
N GLY A 634 19.44 -12.68 16.90
CA GLY A 634 18.26 -13.08 17.66
C GLY A 634 16.97 -12.62 17.01
N VAL A 635 16.14 -13.60 16.64
CA VAL A 635 14.75 -13.42 16.27
C VAL A 635 13.93 -14.08 17.37
N TRP A 636 13.05 -13.32 17.98
CA TRP A 636 11.80 -13.72 18.62
C TRP A 636 10.67 -13.28 17.62
N CYS A 637 9.34 -13.53 17.71
CA CYS A 637 8.36 -12.55 17.13
C CYS A 637 6.84 -12.68 17.54
N TRP A 638 5.92 -11.66 17.46
CA TRP A 638 4.50 -11.63 17.98
C TRP A 638 3.26 -11.84 17.10
N GLY A 639 2.08 -12.02 17.75
CA GLY A 639 0.81 -11.32 17.46
C GLY A 639 -0.54 -11.81 16.87
N TYR A 640 -0.95 -12.98 16.34
CA TYR A 640 -2.38 -13.47 16.37
C TYR A 640 -2.53 -14.84 15.75
N ASN A 641 -3.27 -15.86 16.22
CA ASN A 641 -2.99 -17.16 15.59
C ASN A 641 -3.50 -17.51 14.19
N LEU A 642 -4.39 -16.86 13.44
CA LEU A 642 -5.11 -17.70 12.46
C LEU A 642 -4.21 -18.43 11.54
N SER A 643 -3.30 -17.66 10.97
CA SER A 643 -2.36 -18.19 10.04
C SER A 643 -1.17 -18.83 10.67
N GLY A 644 -0.98 -18.61 11.95
CA GLY A 644 -0.29 -19.60 12.71
C GLY A 644 0.95 -19.15 13.39
N GLN A 645 1.26 -17.81 13.50
CA GLN A 645 2.48 -16.86 13.49
C GLN A 645 3.73 -16.71 14.50
N LEU A 646 3.74 -16.90 15.85
CA LEU A 646 4.83 -16.76 16.88
C LEU A 646 6.15 -17.54 16.73
N ASP A 647 6.20 -18.65 16.02
CA ASP A 647 7.02 -19.82 16.42
C ASP A 647 6.65 -20.45 17.80
N ASP A 648 5.36 -20.49 18.18
CA ASP A 648 4.90 -21.09 19.47
C ASP A 648 3.51 -21.81 19.50
N GLY A 649 2.73 -21.82 18.41
CA GLY A 649 1.43 -22.49 18.29
C GLY A 649 0.14 -21.90 18.92
N THR A 650 0.14 -20.80 19.69
CA THR A 650 -0.96 -20.31 20.59
C THR A 650 -2.35 -19.94 19.99
N THR A 651 -3.27 -19.36 20.79
CA THR A 651 -4.27 -18.37 20.32
C THR A 651 -4.46 -17.17 21.25
N SER A 652 -3.94 -17.13 22.51
CA SER A 652 -3.86 -15.95 23.43
C SER A 652 -2.58 -16.03 24.32
N ARG A 653 -1.77 -14.94 24.52
CA ARG A 653 -0.38 -15.01 25.13
C ARG A 653 0.39 -13.69 25.53
N SER A 654 0.00 -12.49 25.10
CA SER A 654 0.47 -11.15 25.57
C SER A 654 1.96 -10.67 25.84
N THR A 655 3.09 -11.42 25.71
CA THR A 655 4.49 -10.84 25.62
C THR A 655 5.51 -11.62 24.74
N PRO A 656 6.64 -11.02 24.25
CA PRO A 656 7.87 -11.65 23.71
C PRO A 656 8.10 -13.18 23.67
N VAL A 657 8.51 -13.73 22.50
CA VAL A 657 8.80 -15.17 22.30
C VAL A 657 9.85 -15.49 21.24
N ALA A 658 10.89 -16.20 21.64
CA ALA A 658 12.00 -16.65 20.79
C ALA A 658 11.55 -17.49 19.58
N VAL A 659 12.19 -17.24 18.43
CA VAL A 659 12.03 -18.07 17.23
C VAL A 659 12.97 -19.25 17.33
N SER A 660 12.52 -20.23 18.09
CA SER A 660 13.22 -21.45 18.45
C SER A 660 13.87 -22.21 17.27
N GLY A 661 13.28 -22.20 16.07
CA GLY A 661 13.81 -23.00 14.96
C GLY A 661 15.00 -22.42 14.16
N LEU A 662 15.51 -21.24 14.54
CA LEU A 662 16.49 -20.53 13.70
C LEU A 662 17.97 -20.87 13.91
N PRO A 663 18.77 -20.89 12.83
CA PRO A 663 20.23 -20.93 12.91
C PRO A 663 20.79 -19.58 13.36
N SER A 664 22.01 -19.59 13.89
CA SER A 664 22.75 -18.41 14.35
C SER A 664 23.17 -17.42 13.25
N GLY A 665 23.39 -16.16 13.63
CA GLY A 665 24.07 -15.15 12.80
C GLY A 665 23.21 -14.64 11.64
N VAL A 666 22.17 -13.86 11.94
CA VAL A 666 21.01 -13.62 11.07
C VAL A 666 20.86 -12.08 10.85
N THR A 667 20.56 -11.57 9.64
CA THR A 667 20.94 -10.18 9.17
C THR A 667 20.01 -9.10 8.46
N ALA A 668 18.84 -9.34 7.79
CA ALA A 668 17.71 -8.35 7.58
C ALA A 668 16.28 -9.01 7.38
N ILE A 669 15.20 -8.85 8.21
CA ILE A 669 13.86 -9.61 8.21
C ILE A 669 12.74 -8.71 7.60
N ALA A 670 11.81 -9.17 6.76
CA ALA A 670 10.67 -8.39 6.24
C ALA A 670 9.51 -9.18 5.64
N ALA A 671 8.49 -8.50 5.11
CA ALA A 671 7.19 -8.89 5.51
C ALA A 671 6.03 -8.34 4.80
N GLY A 672 5.18 -9.29 4.50
CA GLY A 672 3.93 -8.92 4.03
C GLY A 672 2.82 -9.17 4.94
N GLY A 673 1.85 -8.28 4.77
CA GLY A 673 0.55 -8.66 4.22
C GLY A 673 -0.08 -9.82 4.93
N TRP A 674 0.40 -11.03 4.62
CA TRP A 674 0.49 -12.03 5.67
C TRP A 674 1.57 -13.19 5.76
N TYR A 675 2.93 -13.01 5.70
CA TYR A 675 3.95 -14.14 5.66
C TYR A 675 4.92 -14.47 6.89
N THR A 676 6.02 -15.33 6.88
CA THR A 676 7.16 -15.43 7.92
C THR A 676 8.55 -16.05 7.50
N CYS A 677 9.74 -15.45 7.87
CA CYS A 677 11.17 -15.92 7.65
C CYS A 677 12.38 -15.25 8.42
N ALA A 678 13.67 -15.61 8.12
CA ALA A 678 15.02 -15.20 8.63
C ALA A 678 16.27 -15.62 7.76
N ARG A 679 17.20 -14.72 7.33
CA ARG A 679 18.45 -14.99 6.52
C ARG A 679 19.74 -14.79 7.31
N THR A 680 20.60 -15.79 7.26
CA THR A 680 21.92 -15.76 7.88
C THR A 680 22.92 -14.87 7.14
N SER A 681 23.98 -14.45 7.83
CA SER A 681 25.17 -13.83 7.24
C SER A 681 25.83 -14.72 6.16
N SER A 682 25.70 -16.04 6.29
CA SER A 682 26.06 -17.03 5.25
C SER A 682 25.11 -17.09 4.05
N GLY A 683 24.06 -16.24 4.01
CA GLY A 683 23.06 -16.23 2.95
C GLY A 683 22.17 -17.47 2.93
N GLY A 684 22.06 -18.20 4.05
CA GLY A 684 21.19 -19.35 4.27
C GLY A 684 19.84 -18.96 4.86
N VAL A 685 18.79 -19.74 4.58
CA VAL A 685 17.45 -19.15 4.42
C VAL A 685 16.32 -19.95 5.10
N ARG A 686 15.61 -19.35 6.07
CA ARG A 686 14.71 -20.04 7.05
C ARG A 686 13.38 -19.35 7.33
N CYS A 687 12.28 -20.09 7.47
CA CYS A 687 10.91 -19.65 7.16
C CYS A 687 9.82 -20.56 7.77
N TRP A 688 8.63 -20.06 8.18
CA TRP A 688 7.80 -20.86 9.13
C TRP A 688 6.37 -20.44 9.46
N GLY A 689 5.27 -21.19 9.11
CA GLY A 689 3.88 -21.41 9.69
C GLY A 689 2.44 -21.13 9.14
N ALA A 690 2.18 -20.64 7.91
CA ALA A 690 0.92 -20.17 7.30
C ALA A 690 0.85 -20.11 5.76
N ASN A 691 0.49 -21.25 5.18
CA ASN A 691 0.42 -21.42 3.73
C ASN A 691 -1.09 -21.01 3.23
N GLY A 692 -1.76 -20.30 2.18
CA GLY A 692 -1.89 -19.98 0.60
C GLY A 692 -1.95 -20.89 -0.77
N SER A 693 -0.87 -21.21 -1.58
CA SER A 693 -0.47 -22.56 -2.19
C SER A 693 1.05 -22.95 -2.55
N GLY A 694 2.08 -22.88 -1.66
CA GLY A 694 3.58 -23.04 -1.83
C GLY A 694 4.53 -22.36 -0.74
N GLN A 695 5.25 -21.27 -1.04
CA GLN A 695 5.66 -20.26 -0.03
C GLN A 695 7.07 -20.45 0.37
N LEU A 696 7.32 -21.64 0.85
CA LEU A 696 8.30 -21.69 1.89
C LEU A 696 9.72 -21.82 1.32
N GLY A 697 9.79 -21.94 0.00
CA GLY A 697 10.81 -22.72 -0.65
C GLY A 697 10.87 -24.17 -0.14
N ASP A 698 9.99 -24.63 0.77
CA ASP A 698 10.03 -25.98 1.38
C ASP A 698 9.43 -27.05 0.48
N GLY A 699 9.05 -26.71 -0.74
CA GLY A 699 8.44 -27.64 -1.68
C GLY A 699 6.94 -27.87 -1.45
N THR A 700 6.33 -27.29 -0.42
CA THR A 700 4.97 -27.69 -0.03
C THR A 700 3.95 -26.59 -0.11
N THR A 701 2.69 -26.98 -0.23
CA THR A 701 1.56 -26.11 0.02
C THR A 701 0.90 -26.55 1.34
N THR A 702 1.53 -26.33 2.50
CA THR A 702 0.90 -26.59 3.84
C THR A 702 1.61 -25.87 4.99
N LYS A 703 0.89 -25.47 6.06
CA LYS A 703 1.54 -24.72 7.15
C LYS A 703 2.71 -25.44 7.84
N ARG A 704 3.74 -24.70 8.26
CA ARG A 704 4.88 -25.20 9.05
C ARG A 704 5.08 -24.40 10.31
N SER A 705 4.37 -24.68 11.40
CA SER A 705 4.37 -23.74 12.52
C SER A 705 5.70 -23.55 13.30
N THR A 706 6.86 -23.74 12.63
CA THR A 706 8.25 -23.58 13.07
C THR A 706 9.26 -23.42 11.87
N PRO A 707 10.45 -22.77 12.03
CA PRO A 707 11.50 -22.53 10.99
C PRO A 707 12.03 -23.73 10.20
N VAL A 708 11.39 -24.03 9.08
CA VAL A 708 11.98 -24.87 8.02
C VAL A 708 12.84 -24.01 7.08
N ALA A 709 13.79 -24.64 6.42
CA ALA A 709 14.64 -23.96 5.43
C ALA A 709 13.93 -23.88 4.07
N VAL A 710 14.33 -22.89 3.27
CA VAL A 710 14.13 -22.97 1.83
C VAL A 710 14.96 -24.12 1.26
N SER A 711 14.30 -25.03 0.56
CA SER A 711 14.95 -26.02 -0.28
C SER A 711 15.27 -25.44 -1.66
N GLY A 712 16.51 -25.63 -2.13
CA GLY A 712 16.90 -25.35 -3.53
C GLY A 712 17.47 -23.95 -3.87
N LEU A 713 17.69 -23.06 -2.89
CA LEU A 713 18.24 -21.72 -3.18
C LEU A 713 19.78 -21.78 -3.27
N PRO A 714 20.43 -21.08 -4.21
CA PRO A 714 21.89 -21.02 -4.24
C PRO A 714 22.47 -20.26 -3.04
N SER A 715 23.77 -20.44 -2.79
CA SER A 715 24.50 -19.71 -1.76
C SER A 715 24.76 -18.25 -2.14
N GLY A 716 24.72 -17.33 -1.17
CA GLY A 716 25.16 -15.95 -1.34
C GLY A 716 24.07 -14.89 -1.28
N VAL A 717 22.95 -15.13 -0.59
CA VAL A 717 21.90 -14.11 -0.34
C VAL A 717 22.48 -12.90 0.43
N THR A 718 22.09 -11.65 0.10
CA THR A 718 22.70 -10.37 0.55
C THR A 718 21.70 -9.24 0.89
N ALA A 719 21.17 -8.53 -0.11
CA ALA A 719 20.24 -7.39 -0.03
C ALA A 719 18.82 -7.77 -0.51
N ILE A 720 17.80 -7.09 -0.01
CA ILE A 720 16.63 -7.90 0.29
C ILE A 720 15.32 -7.12 0.56
N ALA A 721 14.58 -6.41 -0.32
CA ALA A 721 13.28 -5.65 -0.05
C ALA A 721 12.01 -6.46 0.46
N ALA A 722 10.67 -6.11 0.40
CA ALA A 722 9.44 -6.99 0.73
C ALA A 722 8.05 -6.48 1.26
N GLY A 723 6.97 -6.43 0.44
CA GLY A 723 5.53 -6.16 0.76
C GLY A 723 4.63 -7.32 1.14
N GLY A 724 3.34 -7.36 0.79
CA GLY A 724 2.29 -8.08 1.53
C GLY A 724 2.19 -9.63 1.47
N GLU A 725 2.50 -10.23 0.37
CA GLU A 725 2.44 -11.68 0.19
C GLU A 725 3.80 -12.22 -0.39
N HIS A 726 4.58 -11.49 -1.20
CA HIS A 726 5.83 -11.90 -1.92
C HIS A 726 7.30 -11.67 -1.39
N THR A 727 8.25 -12.65 -1.49
CA THR A 727 9.73 -12.41 -1.34
C THR A 727 10.80 -12.87 -2.33
N CYS A 728 11.24 -11.89 -3.12
CA CYS A 728 12.38 -11.84 -4.03
C CYS A 728 13.93 -11.76 -3.60
N ALA A 729 14.68 -12.62 -2.81
CA ALA A 729 15.97 -12.30 -2.03
C ALA A 729 17.49 -12.52 -2.51
N LEU A 730 18.43 -11.51 -2.44
CA LEU A 730 19.64 -11.22 -3.34
C LEU A 730 20.87 -12.09 -3.36
N MET A 731 21.12 -12.78 -4.47
CA MET A 731 22.44 -13.37 -4.73
C MET A 731 23.48 -12.28 -4.97
N SER A 732 24.63 -12.37 -4.30
CA SER A 732 25.76 -11.44 -4.41
C SER A 732 26.33 -11.25 -5.82
N SER A 733 25.94 -12.12 -6.76
CA SER A 733 26.20 -12.02 -8.20
C SER A 733 25.34 -10.96 -8.92
N GLY A 734 24.43 -10.29 -8.23
CA GLY A 734 23.30 -9.61 -8.87
C GLY A 734 22.23 -10.57 -9.42
N GLY A 735 22.45 -11.89 -9.23
CA GLY A 735 21.62 -12.97 -9.74
C GLY A 735 20.32 -13.13 -8.96
N VAL A 736 19.32 -13.69 -9.64
CA VAL A 736 17.94 -13.32 -9.37
C VAL A 736 17.02 -14.53 -9.19
N TRP A 737 16.30 -14.72 -8.07
CA TRP A 737 15.80 -16.06 -7.69
C TRP A 737 14.34 -16.11 -7.23
N CYS A 738 13.34 -16.08 -8.12
CA CYS A 738 11.93 -15.86 -7.79
C CYS A 738 11.19 -17.17 -7.42
N TRP A 739 10.38 -17.10 -6.38
CA TRP A 739 9.32 -18.05 -6.02
C TRP A 739 8.10 -17.22 -5.46
N GLY A 740 6.75 -17.48 -5.70
CA GLY A 740 5.42 -16.77 -5.30
C GLY A 740 3.94 -16.87 -5.84
N ARG A 741 2.86 -16.50 -5.16
CA ARG A 741 1.44 -16.72 -5.62
C ARG A 741 1.15 -16.55 -7.13
N ASN A 742 0.40 -17.50 -7.75
CA ASN A 742 0.15 -17.75 -9.20
C ASN A 742 -1.41 -17.80 -9.54
N ASP A 743 -2.26 -17.00 -10.28
CA ASP A 743 -2.58 -15.88 -11.31
C ASP A 743 -2.43 -14.32 -11.18
N SER A 744 -1.47 -13.63 -11.84
CA SER A 744 -0.97 -12.23 -11.74
C SER A 744 0.44 -11.88 -12.31
N GLY A 745 1.65 -12.22 -11.80
CA GLY A 745 2.83 -12.49 -12.66
C GLY A 745 4.25 -12.27 -12.16
N GLN A 746 4.46 -11.26 -11.33
CA GLN A 746 5.41 -11.18 -10.20
C GLN A 746 6.78 -11.98 -10.10
N LEU A 747 7.07 -13.17 -10.68
CA LEU A 747 8.42 -13.81 -10.68
C LEU A 747 9.39 -13.21 -11.70
N GLY A 748 9.32 -13.74 -12.94
CA GLY A 748 10.35 -13.63 -13.97
C GLY A 748 11.19 -14.88 -14.25
N ASP A 749 10.81 -16.00 -13.67
CA ASP A 749 11.12 -17.36 -14.12
C ASP A 749 10.53 -17.74 -15.51
N GLY A 750 9.84 -16.81 -16.16
CA GLY A 750 9.15 -16.98 -17.44
C GLY A 750 7.90 -17.87 -17.47
N ARG A 751 7.32 -18.34 -16.35
CA ARG A 751 6.32 -19.45 -16.41
C ARG A 751 5.07 -19.34 -15.55
N PRO A 752 3.86 -19.39 -16.13
CA PRO A 752 2.57 -19.40 -15.43
C PRO A 752 2.28 -20.69 -14.65
N LEU A 753 3.10 -21.09 -13.66
CA LEU A 753 2.74 -22.14 -12.67
C LEU A 753 3.45 -22.13 -11.31
N TYR A 754 2.66 -22.51 -10.30
CA TYR A 754 2.95 -22.77 -8.89
C TYR A 754 4.29 -23.53 -8.64
N ARG A 755 5.39 -22.83 -8.39
CA ARG A 755 6.56 -23.43 -7.69
C ARG A 755 6.37 -23.35 -6.18
N THR A 756 6.90 -24.31 -5.47
CA THR A 756 6.96 -24.28 -4.01
C THR A 756 8.41 -24.15 -3.53
N THR A 757 9.32 -23.91 -4.49
CA THR A 757 10.79 -23.93 -4.44
C THR A 757 11.35 -22.82 -5.33
N PRO A 758 12.60 -22.36 -5.11
CA PRO A 758 13.20 -21.26 -5.86
C PRO A 758 13.39 -21.60 -7.32
N VAL A 759 13.29 -20.59 -8.18
CA VAL A 759 13.72 -20.68 -9.57
C VAL A 759 14.47 -19.41 -9.95
N ASP A 760 15.58 -19.57 -10.68
CA ASP A 760 16.32 -18.46 -11.28
C ASP A 760 15.39 -17.65 -12.20
N VAL A 761 15.62 -16.35 -12.26
CA VAL A 761 14.75 -15.38 -12.93
C VAL A 761 15.51 -14.88 -14.12
N VAL A 762 14.91 -15.07 -15.29
CA VAL A 762 15.66 -15.27 -16.53
C VAL A 762 15.60 -14.06 -17.45
N THR A 763 16.74 -13.76 -18.07
CA THR A 763 16.87 -12.69 -19.07
C THR A 763 16.59 -13.21 -20.48
N SER A 764 16.14 -12.32 -21.37
CA SER A 764 15.66 -12.65 -22.72
C SER A 764 16.75 -13.02 -23.74
N ALA A 765 17.99 -13.25 -23.32
CA ALA A 765 19.15 -13.39 -24.21
C ALA A 765 19.28 -14.76 -24.92
N SER A 766 18.34 -15.69 -24.73
CA SER A 766 18.53 -17.11 -25.11
C SER A 766 17.31 -17.82 -25.73
N TRP A 767 16.42 -17.09 -26.43
CA TRP A 767 15.40 -17.71 -27.30
C TRP A 767 15.57 -17.29 -28.75
N GLY A 768 16.21 -18.16 -29.54
CA GLY A 768 16.30 -18.04 -30.99
C GLY A 768 14.95 -18.21 -31.67
N VAL A 769 14.77 -17.55 -32.81
CA VAL A 769 13.49 -17.43 -33.51
C VAL A 769 12.99 -18.79 -34.01
N TYR A 770 11.87 -19.27 -33.44
CA TYR A 770 11.07 -20.34 -34.03
C TYR A 770 9.99 -19.73 -34.94
N LEU A 771 10.23 -19.74 -36.26
CA LEU A 771 9.24 -19.41 -37.27
C LEU A 771 8.39 -20.66 -37.61
N PRO A 772 7.07 -20.64 -37.42
CA PRO A 772 6.20 -21.65 -38.02
C PRO A 772 6.05 -21.37 -39.52
N MET A 773 6.55 -22.28 -40.37
CA MET A 773 6.12 -22.31 -41.77
C MET A 773 4.63 -22.62 -41.84
N ILE A 774 3.82 -21.68 -42.34
CA ILE A 774 2.46 -21.96 -42.80
C ILE A 774 2.51 -22.04 -44.32
N VAL A 775 2.30 -23.25 -44.85
CA VAL A 775 2.16 -23.51 -46.27
C VAL A 775 0.68 -23.45 -46.64
N ARG A 776 0.31 -22.53 -47.54
CA ARG A 776 -0.73 -22.70 -48.58
C ARG A 776 -0.67 -21.58 -49.61
#